data_AF-W3VQC7-F1
#
_entry.id   AF-W3VQC7-F1
#
_cell.length_a   1.000
_cell.length_b   1.000
_cell.length_c   1.000
_cell.angle_alpha   90.00
_cell.angle_beta   90.00
_cell.angle_gamma   90.00
#
_symmetry.space_group_name_H-M   'P 1'
#
loop_
_entity.id
_entity.type
_entity.pdbx_description
1 polymer ?
#
loop_
_entity_poly.entity_id
_entity_poly.type
_entity_poly.pdbx_seq_one_letter_code
_entity_poly.pdbx_strand_id
1 'polypeptide(L)'
;MLRASPSIPLQRTSQQLGHRTHRRLPSPRINRLHLAVQADFLRSPVPVQSHRRPIMTAPIPLIIDTDPGVDDVLAILLALASPDEVSVKALTLTFGNTTLDHAYANVLRTGATLHRHLADPSTPDAVKARYRSFHADAEPIVVASGSTQPLEGKMFTASYFHGRDGLSGVHWLPNDPFPVPEKAPAPLSPTDKHATDVILDVIRAHLPHTVRIAALGPLTNLAAAFRKDPYTFAKVGAITVMGGAFDVPGNTSPVAEFNWYADPYSVRVLIDEAPRHAALGGKRLPIQVLGLDITSHHTVPYSRLVKATYETPSDVPEGASHLERFVGTFLTHPRAFTNNMVAPEEFHPDKHDLFQAHDPLAVAHAIFCPMPGADSAAQTNHGWKHSERRFQIETSGELTRGFCVVDRRFVGANSSRKAGHNRAEDADEGINGLHVIENPDIPVHKLAQPDKPVTSNEPEVGLVDEVTETPGTQWFAQMFLERIGVLADASERVRLGREPEKAVPTFSEPGPQRYLERHPPRNTILLRTTSFSDFSAMSDDSFIHACAGGVGGMVAMTATYPLVGISTRAAVESSKNPEEPMVKAALKILQQEGVSGLYAGLSSSLIGIGVTNFVYYFFFEKCRESILKSKAKVAAAAATSATATIVNGGALTTFESILAGLIAGTATTVSTNPIWIVNTRQTVRVGSADPKADPKAAAAAVKRLGFLQTMQKIVREEGPLALWKGLGPALVLVINPVLQYTAFEQLKNWVVKSRLARANGGKVSLSDWDFFWLGALSKLFATGLTYPQIVIKSRQHAGASKGASTNIWTAMTEIVQREGIAGLYRGIASKLLQSVLTAAILFASKERVFNITKALIAPVAAAAPVKN
;
A
#
# COMPACT_ATOMS: atom_id res chain seq x y z
N MET A 1 30.33 -53.04 40.23
CA MET A 1 31.68 -52.80 40.79
C MET A 1 32.72 -53.18 39.74
N LEU A 2 33.80 -52.39 39.64
CA LEU A 2 35.19 -52.72 39.23
C LEU A 2 35.52 -53.81 38.17
N ARG A 3 36.47 -53.42 37.29
CA ARG A 3 37.40 -54.20 36.43
C ARG A 3 36.81 -54.85 35.16
N ALA A 4 37.40 -54.80 33.96
CA ALA A 4 38.76 -54.52 33.40
C ALA A 4 39.58 -55.76 32.96
N SER A 5 40.41 -55.56 31.93
CA SER A 5 40.83 -56.55 30.91
C SER A 5 42.11 -57.36 31.18
N PRO A 6 42.30 -58.44 30.40
CA PRO A 6 43.56 -58.88 29.76
C PRO A 6 43.44 -58.79 28.20
N SER A 7 44.46 -58.93 27.34
CA SER A 7 45.95 -58.93 27.47
C SER A 7 46.63 -58.67 26.09
N ILE A 8 47.97 -58.68 26.05
CA ILE A 8 48.93 -58.43 24.93
C ILE A 8 49.80 -59.72 24.80
N PRO A 9 50.33 -60.19 23.62
CA PRO A 9 51.42 -59.57 22.82
C PRO A 9 51.35 -59.75 21.26
N LEU A 10 52.10 -59.10 20.35
CA LEU A 10 53.31 -58.22 20.33
C LEU A 10 54.67 -58.92 20.06
N GLN A 11 55.28 -58.68 18.87
CA GLN A 11 56.74 -58.76 18.64
C GLN A 11 57.20 -57.78 17.52
N ARG A 12 58.53 -57.55 17.41
CA ARG A 12 59.21 -56.57 16.51
C ARG A 12 60.41 -57.22 15.81
N THR A 13 60.91 -56.63 14.71
CA THR A 13 62.34 -56.22 14.56
C THR A 13 62.58 -55.34 13.31
N SER A 14 63.78 -54.74 13.19
CA SER A 14 64.15 -53.70 12.20
C SER A 14 65.67 -53.63 11.98
N GLN A 15 66.18 -53.29 10.78
CA GLN A 15 67.57 -52.83 10.56
C GLN A 15 67.78 -52.01 9.26
N GLN A 16 69.03 -51.63 8.92
CA GLN A 16 69.38 -50.40 8.16
C GLN A 16 70.51 -50.55 7.08
N LEU A 17 70.65 -49.48 6.25
CA LEU A 17 71.89 -48.91 5.64
C LEU A 17 72.55 -49.54 4.38
N GLY A 18 73.04 -48.67 3.46
CA GLY A 18 73.95 -48.99 2.33
C GLY A 18 74.04 -47.91 1.22
N HIS A 19 75.24 -47.62 0.65
CA HIS A 19 75.52 -46.55 -0.35
C HIS A 19 76.26 -47.07 -1.61
N ARG A 20 76.04 -46.44 -2.82
CA ARG A 20 77.00 -46.12 -3.96
C ARG A 20 76.31 -46.08 -5.36
N THR A 21 76.81 -45.49 -6.47
CA THR A 21 77.43 -44.16 -6.78
C THR A 21 77.50 -43.89 -8.31
N HIS A 22 77.27 -42.63 -8.75
CA HIS A 22 77.78 -41.92 -9.97
C HIS A 22 77.60 -42.41 -11.43
N ARG A 23 77.05 -41.52 -12.28
CA ARG A 23 77.50 -41.00 -13.63
C ARG A 23 76.28 -40.35 -14.35
N ARG A 24 76.33 -39.33 -15.24
CA ARG A 24 77.30 -38.30 -15.66
C ARG A 24 76.51 -37.16 -16.38
N LEU A 25 76.99 -35.91 -16.40
CA LEU A 25 76.47 -34.80 -17.24
C LEU A 25 77.27 -34.69 -18.56
N PRO A 26 76.75 -34.04 -19.64
CA PRO A 26 77.02 -32.60 -19.83
C PRO A 26 75.91 -31.75 -20.52
N SER A 27 75.89 -30.45 -20.21
CA SER A 27 75.35 -29.33 -21.03
C SER A 27 76.54 -28.66 -21.79
N PRO A 28 76.46 -27.55 -22.58
CA PRO A 28 75.39 -26.53 -22.72
C PRO A 28 75.16 -25.95 -24.16
N ARG A 29 74.26 -24.95 -24.30
CA ARG A 29 74.47 -23.70 -25.10
C ARG A 29 73.35 -22.64 -24.93
N ILE A 30 73.71 -21.51 -24.30
CA ILE A 30 73.51 -20.10 -24.71
C ILE A 30 72.38 -19.86 -25.75
N ASN A 31 71.36 -19.02 -25.52
CA ASN A 31 71.51 -17.55 -25.47
C ASN A 31 70.36 -16.78 -24.74
N ARG A 32 70.51 -15.46 -24.53
CA ARG A 32 69.49 -14.52 -24.00
C ARG A 32 68.94 -13.58 -25.09
N LEU A 33 67.64 -13.26 -25.05
CA LEU A 33 66.96 -11.94 -25.22
C LEU A 33 65.44 -12.23 -25.11
N HIS A 34 64.64 -11.70 -24.17
CA HIS A 34 64.13 -10.34 -23.89
C HIS A 34 62.76 -10.02 -24.53
N LEU A 35 61.79 -9.67 -23.66
CA LEU A 35 60.38 -9.28 -23.89
C LEU A 35 59.46 -10.32 -24.59
N ALA A 36 58.15 -10.39 -24.34
CA ALA A 36 57.28 -10.11 -23.17
C ALA A 36 55.81 -10.51 -23.55
N VAL A 37 54.90 -10.54 -22.56
CA VAL A 37 53.42 -10.46 -22.70
C VAL A 37 52.63 -11.74 -23.10
N GLN A 38 51.74 -12.14 -22.17
CA GLN A 38 50.48 -12.92 -22.33
C GLN A 38 50.48 -14.42 -22.68
N ALA A 39 49.31 -15.02 -22.39
CA ALA A 39 48.85 -16.42 -22.54
C ALA A 39 49.09 -17.40 -21.36
N ASP A 40 48.20 -18.40 -21.32
CA ASP A 40 48.22 -19.66 -20.57
C ASP A 40 48.27 -19.65 -19.02
N PHE A 41 47.11 -19.35 -18.42
CA PHE A 41 46.69 -19.98 -17.16
C PHE A 41 45.20 -20.35 -17.20
N LEU A 42 44.88 -21.48 -17.83
CA LEU A 42 43.52 -22.05 -17.89
C LEU A 42 43.54 -23.58 -17.79
N ARG A 43 42.47 -24.13 -17.20
CA ARG A 43 42.09 -25.56 -17.11
C ARG A 43 42.89 -26.44 -16.13
N SER A 44 42.34 -26.57 -14.92
CA SER A 44 42.24 -27.86 -14.21
C SER A 44 40.98 -27.84 -13.33
N PRO A 45 39.96 -28.69 -13.58
CA PRO A 45 38.72 -28.68 -12.81
C PRO A 45 38.89 -29.42 -11.46
N VAL A 46 38.46 -28.79 -10.38
CA VAL A 46 38.37 -29.43 -9.05
C VAL A 46 37.16 -30.39 -9.05
N PRO A 47 37.30 -31.66 -8.62
CA PRO A 47 36.21 -32.62 -8.65
C PRO A 47 35.17 -32.33 -7.54
N VAL A 48 33.88 -32.36 -7.93
CA VAL A 48 32.76 -32.28 -7.00
C VAL A 48 32.78 -33.49 -6.06
N GLN A 49 32.96 -33.25 -4.75
CA GLN A 49 32.92 -34.33 -3.76
C GLN A 49 31.47 -34.78 -3.52
N SER A 50 31.23 -36.08 -3.68
CA SER A 50 29.95 -36.71 -3.35
C SER A 50 29.66 -36.57 -1.86
N HIS A 51 28.47 -36.08 -1.52
CA HIS A 51 28.08 -35.85 -0.14
C HIS A 51 28.00 -37.20 0.61
N ARG A 52 28.90 -37.40 1.58
CA ARG A 52 28.65 -38.36 2.66
C ARG A 52 27.43 -37.84 3.44
N ARG A 53 26.42 -38.69 3.64
CA ARG A 53 25.24 -38.33 4.43
C ARG A 53 25.69 -37.82 5.82
N PRO A 54 25.28 -36.62 6.26
CA PRO A 54 25.49 -36.21 7.64
C PRO A 54 24.68 -37.12 8.59
N ILE A 55 25.05 -37.10 9.87
CA ILE A 55 24.30 -37.80 10.92
C ILE A 55 22.89 -37.21 10.97
N MET A 56 21.86 -38.05 10.86
CA MET A 56 20.46 -37.59 10.79
C MET A 56 19.99 -37.06 12.15
N THR A 57 20.17 -35.75 12.36
CA THR A 57 19.34 -34.97 13.27
C THR A 57 17.89 -34.96 12.77
N ALA A 58 16.91 -34.91 13.66
CA ALA A 58 15.51 -34.75 13.26
C ALA A 58 15.29 -33.37 12.58
N PRO A 59 14.38 -33.26 11.59
CA PRO A 59 14.07 -31.98 10.95
C PRO A 59 13.62 -30.92 11.96
N ILE A 60 14.08 -29.68 11.77
CA ILE A 60 13.84 -28.58 12.71
C ILE A 60 12.34 -28.24 12.74
N PRO A 61 11.68 -28.22 13.92
CA PRO A 61 10.28 -27.79 14.02
C PRO A 61 10.16 -26.29 13.71
N LEU A 62 9.52 -25.99 12.58
CA LEU A 62 9.40 -24.65 12.01
C LEU A 62 7.96 -24.13 12.12
N ILE A 63 7.82 -22.90 12.62
CA ILE A 63 6.61 -22.08 12.47
C ILE A 63 6.91 -21.05 11.37
N ILE A 64 5.95 -20.80 10.47
CA ILE A 64 6.00 -19.68 9.54
C ILE A 64 4.89 -18.70 9.94
N ASP A 65 5.26 -17.46 10.30
CA ASP A 65 4.32 -16.38 10.61
C ASP A 65 4.31 -15.37 9.45
N THR A 66 3.16 -15.22 8.79
CA THR A 66 3.09 -14.82 7.37
C THR A 66 1.71 -14.24 7.03
N ASP A 67 1.60 -13.51 5.93
CA ASP A 67 0.41 -12.76 5.49
C ASP A 67 0.04 -13.04 4.02
N PRO A 68 -0.07 -14.32 3.61
CA PRO A 68 0.44 -14.80 2.34
C PRO A 68 0.13 -13.98 1.08
N GLY A 69 1.09 -13.14 0.72
CA GLY A 69 1.28 -12.50 -0.57
C GLY A 69 2.03 -13.38 -1.58
N VAL A 70 2.73 -12.72 -2.51
CA VAL A 70 3.35 -13.36 -3.68
C VAL A 70 4.63 -14.12 -3.32
N ASP A 71 5.52 -13.50 -2.55
CA ASP A 71 6.78 -14.09 -2.13
C ASP A 71 6.64 -14.98 -0.88
N ASP A 72 5.75 -14.64 0.05
CA ASP A 72 5.25 -15.54 1.10
C ASP A 72 4.89 -16.94 0.56
N VAL A 73 4.04 -17.01 -0.50
CA VAL A 73 3.58 -18.29 -1.07
C VAL A 73 4.75 -19.09 -1.65
N LEU A 74 5.73 -18.42 -2.25
CA LEU A 74 6.96 -19.04 -2.73
C LEU A 74 7.88 -19.51 -1.58
N ALA A 75 7.87 -18.81 -0.46
CA ALA A 75 8.59 -19.16 0.76
C ALA A 75 7.96 -20.38 1.47
N ILE A 76 6.63 -20.44 1.56
CA ILE A 76 5.88 -21.62 2.02
C ILE A 76 6.18 -22.83 1.14
N LEU A 77 6.18 -22.68 -0.19
CA LEU A 77 6.54 -23.74 -1.13
C LEU A 77 7.99 -24.22 -0.94
N LEU A 78 8.94 -23.32 -0.68
CA LEU A 78 10.34 -23.67 -0.37
C LEU A 78 10.47 -24.48 0.93
N ALA A 79 9.72 -24.13 1.98
CA ALA A 79 9.69 -24.88 3.23
C ALA A 79 9.08 -26.28 3.06
N LEU A 80 7.95 -26.38 2.34
CA LEU A 80 7.31 -27.67 2.04
C LEU A 80 8.16 -28.56 1.12
N ALA A 81 9.05 -27.98 0.31
CA ALA A 81 10.06 -28.68 -0.50
C ALA A 81 11.37 -29.02 0.25
N SER A 82 11.42 -28.80 1.58
CA SER A 82 12.60 -29.05 2.42
C SER A 82 12.36 -29.95 3.65
N PRO A 83 11.72 -31.13 3.49
CA PRO A 83 11.37 -32.03 4.60
C PRO A 83 12.53 -32.86 5.17
N ASP A 84 13.72 -32.78 4.58
CA ASP A 84 14.95 -33.34 5.19
C ASP A 84 15.51 -32.37 6.25
N GLU A 85 15.24 -31.08 6.10
CA GLU A 85 15.80 -30.01 6.92
C GLU A 85 14.80 -29.48 7.96
N VAL A 86 13.53 -29.28 7.58
CA VAL A 86 12.48 -28.68 8.43
C VAL A 86 11.19 -29.50 8.47
N SER A 87 10.49 -29.44 9.60
CA SER A 87 9.12 -29.94 9.78
C SER A 87 8.22 -28.74 10.08
N VAL A 88 7.42 -28.31 9.11
CA VAL A 88 6.51 -27.17 9.26
C VAL A 88 5.37 -27.58 10.17
N LYS A 89 5.34 -27.04 11.40
CA LYS A 89 4.34 -27.36 12.43
C LYS A 89 3.11 -26.47 12.33
N ALA A 90 3.30 -25.21 11.96
CA ALA A 90 2.21 -24.24 11.82
C ALA A 90 2.49 -23.18 10.76
N LEU A 91 1.41 -22.74 10.11
CA LEU A 91 1.31 -21.51 9.32
C LEU A 91 0.42 -20.56 10.12
N THR A 92 1.02 -19.55 10.73
CA THR A 92 0.33 -18.58 11.60
C THR A 92 0.17 -17.27 10.84
N LEU A 93 -1.06 -16.75 10.80
CA LEU A 93 -1.44 -15.76 9.78
C LEU A 93 -1.66 -14.38 10.37
N THR A 94 -1.21 -13.33 9.68
CA THR A 94 -1.43 -11.91 10.05
C THR A 94 -1.97 -11.13 8.85
N PHE A 95 -2.34 -9.87 9.08
CA PHE A 95 -2.53 -8.87 8.03
C PHE A 95 -1.16 -8.37 7.52
N GLY A 96 -1.13 -7.85 6.30
CA GLY A 96 0.01 -7.13 5.73
C GLY A 96 -0.14 -7.00 4.21
N ASN A 97 0.54 -7.84 3.43
CA ASN A 97 0.44 -7.99 1.98
C ASN A 97 -1.02 -8.01 1.48
N THR A 98 -1.90 -8.66 2.25
CA THR A 98 -3.36 -8.54 2.12
C THR A 98 -4.05 -8.56 3.50
N THR A 99 -5.39 -8.61 3.53
CA THR A 99 -6.19 -8.78 4.74
C THR A 99 -6.25 -10.26 5.16
N LEU A 100 -6.40 -10.52 6.46
CA LEU A 100 -6.28 -11.87 7.05
C LEU A 100 -7.18 -12.94 6.41
N ASP A 101 -8.36 -12.54 5.92
CA ASP A 101 -9.31 -13.40 5.19
C ASP A 101 -8.77 -13.87 3.83
N HIS A 102 -8.13 -12.97 3.07
CA HIS A 102 -7.43 -13.34 1.83
C HIS A 102 -6.14 -14.11 2.12
N ALA A 103 -5.38 -13.73 3.15
CA ALA A 103 -4.17 -14.43 3.59
C ALA A 103 -4.47 -15.92 3.91
N TYR A 104 -5.55 -16.18 4.66
CA TYR A 104 -6.06 -17.53 4.92
C TYR A 104 -6.53 -18.25 3.65
N ALA A 105 -7.27 -17.57 2.77
CA ALA A 105 -7.70 -18.13 1.49
C ALA A 105 -6.52 -18.56 0.60
N ASN A 106 -5.42 -17.79 0.60
CA ASN A 106 -4.22 -18.05 -0.18
C ASN A 106 -3.45 -19.28 0.30
N VAL A 107 -3.41 -19.56 1.60
CA VAL A 107 -2.87 -20.83 2.14
C VAL A 107 -3.63 -22.02 1.58
N LEU A 108 -4.97 -22.00 1.66
CA LEU A 108 -5.81 -23.11 1.20
C LEU A 108 -5.74 -23.28 -0.34
N ARG A 109 -5.72 -22.17 -1.09
CA ARG A 109 -5.52 -22.12 -2.54
C ARG A 109 -4.16 -22.69 -2.97
N THR A 110 -3.11 -22.37 -2.23
CA THR A 110 -1.75 -22.90 -2.46
C THR A 110 -1.71 -24.40 -2.22
N GLY A 111 -2.21 -24.88 -1.09
CA GLY A 111 -2.29 -26.32 -0.79
C GLY A 111 -3.14 -27.09 -1.80
N ALA A 112 -4.27 -26.53 -2.27
CA ALA A 112 -5.13 -27.17 -3.26
C ALA A 112 -4.46 -27.26 -4.63
N THR A 113 -3.67 -26.24 -4.99
CA THR A 113 -2.89 -26.23 -6.23
C THR A 113 -1.72 -27.20 -6.15
N LEU A 114 -1.02 -27.27 -5.01
CA LEU A 114 0.03 -28.24 -4.76
C LEU A 114 -0.50 -29.68 -4.84
N HIS A 115 -1.67 -29.97 -4.26
CA HIS A 115 -2.34 -31.26 -4.43
C HIS A 115 -2.64 -31.62 -5.89
N ARG A 116 -3.19 -30.67 -6.69
CA ARG A 116 -3.40 -30.90 -8.13
C ARG A 116 -2.08 -31.17 -8.85
N HIS A 117 -1.02 -30.43 -8.52
CA HIS A 117 0.31 -30.60 -9.11
C HIS A 117 0.94 -31.96 -8.76
N LEU A 118 0.83 -32.42 -7.50
CA LEU A 118 1.41 -33.69 -7.06
C LEU A 118 0.60 -34.91 -7.53
N ALA A 119 -0.71 -34.77 -7.73
CA ALA A 119 -1.57 -35.81 -8.30
C ALA A 119 -1.41 -35.97 -9.83
N ASP A 120 -0.89 -34.96 -10.52
CA ASP A 120 -0.69 -34.96 -11.98
C ASP A 120 0.34 -36.04 -12.40
N PRO A 121 -0.01 -36.98 -13.30
CA PRO A 121 0.94 -37.97 -13.82
C PRO A 121 2.15 -37.35 -14.55
N SER A 122 2.00 -36.15 -15.13
CA SER A 122 3.08 -35.46 -15.86
C SER A 122 4.11 -34.79 -14.95
N THR A 123 3.77 -34.49 -13.69
CA THR A 123 4.71 -33.91 -12.73
C THR A 123 5.84 -34.90 -12.42
N PRO A 124 7.13 -34.53 -12.59
CA PRO A 124 8.25 -35.44 -12.39
C PRO A 124 8.37 -35.97 -10.95
N ASP A 125 8.78 -37.23 -10.81
CA ASP A 125 9.01 -37.86 -9.49
C ASP A 125 10.06 -37.12 -8.64
N ALA A 126 11.04 -36.49 -9.30
CA ALA A 126 12.05 -35.64 -8.67
C ALA A 126 11.51 -34.28 -8.14
N VAL A 127 10.25 -33.95 -8.42
CA VAL A 127 9.50 -32.86 -7.77
C VAL A 127 8.60 -33.44 -6.67
N LYS A 128 7.87 -34.53 -6.97
CA LYS A 128 7.03 -35.26 -5.98
C LYS A 128 7.81 -35.67 -4.73
N ALA A 129 9.05 -36.12 -4.88
CA ALA A 129 9.93 -36.52 -3.78
C ALA A 129 10.38 -35.36 -2.86
N ARG A 130 10.29 -34.10 -3.33
CA ARG A 130 10.61 -32.90 -2.52
C ARG A 130 9.45 -32.56 -1.60
N TYR A 131 8.23 -32.54 -2.13
CA TYR A 131 6.99 -32.30 -1.37
C TYR A 131 6.44 -33.56 -0.68
N ARG A 132 7.28 -34.58 -0.41
CA ARG A 132 6.83 -35.87 0.13
C ARG A 132 6.18 -35.79 1.52
N SER A 133 6.38 -34.70 2.26
CA SER A 133 5.69 -34.38 3.52
C SER A 133 4.28 -33.83 3.33
N PHE A 134 3.88 -33.46 2.10
CA PHE A 134 2.59 -32.87 1.79
C PHE A 134 1.63 -33.94 1.22
N HIS A 135 1.13 -34.81 2.09
CA HIS A 135 0.14 -35.84 1.77
C HIS A 135 -0.87 -36.03 2.93
N ALA A 136 -1.97 -36.74 2.67
CA ALA A 136 -3.10 -36.83 3.60
C ALA A 136 -2.77 -37.46 4.97
N ASP A 137 -1.87 -38.46 4.99
CA ASP A 137 -1.45 -39.18 6.20
C ASP A 137 -0.23 -38.55 6.91
N ALA A 138 0.24 -37.39 6.46
CA ALA A 138 1.36 -36.69 7.07
C ALA A 138 0.97 -36.00 8.39
N GLU A 139 1.99 -35.55 9.15
CA GLU A 139 1.78 -34.77 10.37
C GLU A 139 0.99 -33.47 10.06
N PRO A 140 -0.13 -33.18 10.76
CA PRO A 140 -0.94 -32.01 10.48
C PRO A 140 -0.19 -30.69 10.64
N ILE A 141 -0.24 -29.85 9.60
CA ILE A 141 0.30 -28.49 9.60
C ILE A 141 -0.82 -27.56 10.07
N VAL A 142 -0.69 -27.00 11.27
CA VAL A 142 -1.75 -26.18 11.87
C VAL A 142 -1.84 -24.83 11.14
N VAL A 143 -3.01 -24.50 10.58
CA VAL A 143 -3.25 -23.18 9.95
C VAL A 143 -4.10 -22.33 10.89
N ALA A 144 -3.53 -21.20 11.36
CA ALA A 144 -4.12 -20.43 12.46
C ALA A 144 -4.23 -18.94 12.13
N SER A 145 -5.45 -18.41 12.14
CA SER A 145 -5.72 -16.99 11.93
C SER A 145 -5.30 -16.18 13.15
N GLY A 146 -4.57 -15.08 12.93
CA GLY A 146 -4.04 -14.21 13.98
C GLY A 146 -4.56 -12.78 13.91
N SER A 147 -3.63 -11.84 14.09
CA SER A 147 -3.93 -10.40 14.14
C SER A 147 -4.50 -9.87 12.83
N THR A 148 -5.58 -9.10 12.91
CA THR A 148 -6.22 -8.41 11.77
C THR A 148 -5.76 -6.97 11.58
N GLN A 149 -5.04 -6.41 12.57
CA GLN A 149 -4.58 -5.01 12.65
C GLN A 149 -3.28 -4.97 13.48
N PRO A 150 -2.43 -3.93 13.31
CA PRO A 150 -1.23 -3.75 14.14
C PRO A 150 -1.60 -3.56 15.62
N LEU A 151 -0.63 -3.77 16.52
CA LEU A 151 -0.80 -3.54 17.96
C LEU A 151 -1.28 -2.12 18.27
N GLU A 152 -0.76 -1.12 17.57
CA GLU A 152 -1.15 0.29 17.70
C GLU A 152 -1.10 1.02 16.34
N GLY A 153 -1.93 2.06 16.20
CA GLY A 153 -1.99 2.91 15.02
C GLY A 153 -2.96 2.41 13.93
N LYS A 154 -2.62 2.69 12.67
CA LYS A 154 -3.45 2.38 11.50
C LYS A 154 -2.95 1.12 10.79
N MET A 155 -3.86 0.25 10.37
CA MET A 155 -3.57 -0.87 9.48
C MET A 155 -3.18 -0.37 8.08
N PHE A 156 -2.07 -0.87 7.54
CA PHE A 156 -1.63 -0.67 6.16
C PHE A 156 -1.59 -2.02 5.44
N THR A 157 -1.66 -2.02 4.10
CA THR A 157 -1.48 -3.24 3.30
C THR A 157 -0.64 -2.99 2.05
N ALA A 158 0.17 -3.96 1.62
CA ALA A 158 0.92 -3.89 0.36
C ALA A 158 0.07 -4.21 -0.87
N SER A 159 -1.26 -4.09 -0.78
CA SER A 159 -2.23 -4.46 -1.83
C SER A 159 -2.13 -3.63 -3.13
N TYR A 160 -1.24 -2.63 -3.18
CA TYR A 160 -0.81 -1.95 -4.41
C TYR A 160 0.19 -2.80 -5.23
N PHE A 161 1.10 -3.51 -4.55
CA PHE A 161 2.14 -4.36 -5.15
C PHE A 161 1.67 -5.82 -5.25
N HIS A 162 0.97 -6.31 -4.22
CA HIS A 162 0.47 -7.69 -4.14
C HIS A 162 -0.96 -7.88 -4.67
N GLY A 163 -1.64 -6.80 -5.07
CA GLY A 163 -3.06 -6.84 -5.42
C GLY A 163 -3.95 -7.03 -4.20
N ARG A 164 -5.27 -6.89 -4.39
CA ARG A 164 -6.22 -6.86 -3.26
C ARG A 164 -6.33 -8.17 -2.49
N ASP A 165 -6.22 -9.31 -3.17
CA ASP A 165 -6.23 -10.64 -2.56
C ASP A 165 -4.83 -11.15 -2.21
N GLY A 166 -3.78 -10.33 -2.28
CA GLY A 166 -2.39 -10.75 -2.02
C GLY A 166 -1.73 -11.54 -3.16
N LEU A 167 -2.52 -12.06 -4.11
CA LEU A 167 -2.05 -12.84 -5.26
C LEU A 167 -2.52 -12.21 -6.58
N SER A 168 -2.28 -10.90 -6.75
CA SER A 168 -2.44 -10.17 -8.02
C SER A 168 -3.85 -10.22 -8.63
N GLY A 169 -4.86 -10.46 -7.81
CA GLY A 169 -6.25 -10.56 -8.23
C GLY A 169 -6.66 -11.93 -8.80
N VAL A 170 -5.93 -13.00 -8.47
CA VAL A 170 -6.28 -14.39 -8.88
C VAL A 170 -7.74 -14.73 -8.56
N HIS A 171 -8.27 -14.26 -7.41
CA HIS A 171 -9.66 -14.46 -7.01
C HIS A 171 -10.72 -13.81 -7.93
N TRP A 172 -10.34 -12.87 -8.79
CA TRP A 172 -11.24 -12.22 -9.75
C TRP A 172 -10.91 -12.56 -11.22
N LEU A 173 -10.15 -13.63 -11.44
CA LEU A 173 -9.94 -14.18 -12.78
C LEU A 173 -11.21 -14.85 -13.32
N PRO A 174 -11.47 -14.79 -14.64
CA PRO A 174 -12.58 -15.51 -15.25
C PRO A 174 -12.54 -17.00 -14.91
N ASN A 175 -13.68 -17.54 -14.47
CA ASN A 175 -13.88 -18.94 -14.07
C ASN A 175 -13.10 -19.41 -12.83
N ASP A 176 -12.46 -18.51 -12.07
CA ASP A 176 -11.60 -18.79 -10.89
C ASP A 176 -10.77 -20.09 -11.02
N PRO A 177 -9.68 -20.08 -11.82
CA PRO A 177 -8.88 -21.28 -12.09
C PRO A 177 -8.13 -21.83 -10.87
N PHE A 178 -8.07 -21.06 -9.78
CA PHE A 178 -7.42 -21.45 -8.52
C PHE A 178 -8.39 -21.24 -7.34
N PRO A 179 -9.52 -21.95 -7.31
CA PRO A 179 -10.59 -21.67 -6.36
C PRO A 179 -10.17 -22.07 -4.95
N VAL A 180 -10.62 -21.27 -3.97
CA VAL A 180 -10.46 -21.57 -2.55
C VAL A 180 -11.30 -22.82 -2.23
N PRO A 181 -10.72 -23.90 -1.71
CA PRO A 181 -11.47 -25.14 -1.49
C PRO A 181 -12.38 -25.02 -0.26
N GLU A 182 -13.59 -25.61 -0.33
CA GLU A 182 -14.54 -25.66 0.80
C GLU A 182 -13.99 -26.41 2.03
N LYS A 183 -12.99 -27.27 1.82
CA LYS A 183 -12.30 -28.04 2.86
C LYS A 183 -10.79 -27.87 2.67
N ALA A 184 -10.06 -27.70 3.77
CA ALA A 184 -8.61 -27.59 3.71
C ALA A 184 -7.99 -28.89 3.15
N PRO A 185 -7.00 -28.78 2.24
CA PRO A 185 -6.27 -29.93 1.73
C PRO A 185 -5.23 -30.38 2.75
N ALA A 186 -5.42 -31.57 3.33
CA ALA A 186 -4.47 -32.19 4.24
C ALA A 186 -3.06 -32.25 3.63
N PRO A 187 -1.97 -32.04 4.39
CA PRO A 187 -1.94 -31.96 5.85
C PRO A 187 -2.32 -30.59 6.44
N LEU A 188 -2.74 -29.59 5.65
CA LEU A 188 -3.20 -28.32 6.19
C LEU A 188 -4.44 -28.52 7.08
N SER A 189 -4.32 -28.15 8.35
CA SER A 189 -5.32 -28.38 9.39
C SER A 189 -5.69 -27.04 10.05
N PRO A 190 -6.76 -26.37 9.58
CA PRO A 190 -7.22 -25.13 10.19
C PRO A 190 -7.67 -25.30 11.64
N THR A 191 -7.50 -24.24 12.44
CA THR A 191 -7.96 -24.22 13.83
C THR A 191 -8.60 -22.88 14.20
N ASP A 192 -9.60 -22.93 15.09
CA ASP A 192 -10.22 -21.75 15.70
C ASP A 192 -9.30 -21.08 16.76
N LYS A 193 -8.15 -21.68 17.08
CA LYS A 193 -7.14 -21.05 17.94
C LYS A 193 -6.48 -19.87 17.22
N HIS A 194 -6.33 -18.75 17.94
CA HIS A 194 -5.56 -17.61 17.46
C HIS A 194 -4.09 -18.00 17.21
N ALA A 195 -3.48 -17.44 16.16
CA ALA A 195 -2.06 -17.62 15.83
C ALA A 195 -1.14 -17.58 17.05
N THR A 196 -1.31 -16.56 17.90
CA THR A 196 -0.64 -16.36 19.20
C THR A 196 -0.63 -17.62 20.09
N ASP A 197 -1.75 -18.31 20.21
CA ASP A 197 -1.85 -19.52 21.05
C ASP A 197 -1.21 -20.72 20.38
N VAL A 198 -1.29 -20.82 19.06
CA VAL A 198 -0.62 -21.88 18.28
C VAL A 198 0.91 -21.74 18.35
N ILE A 199 1.45 -20.52 18.28
CA ILE A 199 2.89 -20.25 18.49
C ILE A 199 3.33 -20.78 19.87
N LEU A 200 2.59 -20.41 20.93
CA LEU A 200 2.92 -20.80 22.30
C LEU A 200 2.75 -22.32 22.51
N ASP A 201 1.72 -22.94 21.96
CA ASP A 201 1.48 -24.38 22.08
C ASP A 201 2.52 -25.21 21.30
N VAL A 202 2.96 -24.77 20.11
CA VAL A 202 4.06 -25.41 19.40
C VAL A 202 5.38 -25.28 20.20
N ILE A 203 5.66 -24.13 20.80
CA ILE A 203 6.84 -23.96 21.67
C ILE A 203 6.75 -24.83 22.94
N ARG A 204 5.56 -25.04 23.51
CA ARG A 204 5.33 -25.95 24.66
C ARG A 204 5.47 -27.44 24.30
N ALA A 205 5.10 -27.82 23.08
CA ALA A 205 5.09 -29.21 22.61
C ALA A 205 6.49 -29.75 22.24
N HIS A 206 7.50 -28.89 22.14
CA HIS A 206 8.86 -29.23 21.74
C HIS A 206 9.88 -28.96 22.86
N LEU A 207 11.12 -29.39 22.64
CA LEU A 207 12.20 -29.09 23.58
C LEU A 207 12.54 -27.58 23.57
N PRO A 208 12.90 -26.98 24.72
CA PRO A 208 13.34 -25.60 24.77
C PRO A 208 14.49 -25.35 23.79
N HIS A 209 14.40 -24.23 23.08
CA HIS A 209 15.36 -23.73 22.10
C HIS A 209 15.53 -24.60 20.83
N THR A 210 14.62 -25.54 20.53
CA THR A 210 14.62 -26.27 19.25
C THR A 210 13.62 -25.75 18.22
N VAL A 211 12.59 -24.99 18.63
CA VAL A 211 11.61 -24.41 17.71
C VAL A 211 12.18 -23.16 17.03
N ARG A 212 12.07 -23.10 15.71
CA ARG A 212 12.42 -21.93 14.91
C ARG A 212 11.15 -21.28 14.35
N ILE A 213 11.15 -19.96 14.28
CA ILE A 213 10.12 -19.15 13.62
C ILE A 213 10.75 -18.47 12.40
N ALA A 214 10.11 -18.56 11.25
CA ALA A 214 10.31 -17.65 10.12
C ALA A 214 9.16 -16.63 10.12
N ALA A 215 9.43 -15.40 10.52
CA ALA A 215 8.49 -14.30 10.45
C ALA A 215 8.72 -13.53 9.15
N LEU A 216 7.75 -13.66 8.25
CA LEU A 216 7.71 -13.08 6.91
C LEU A 216 6.82 -11.83 6.89
N GLY A 217 5.77 -11.82 7.71
CA GLY A 217 4.85 -10.70 7.88
C GLY A 217 5.15 -9.77 9.06
N PRO A 218 4.27 -8.77 9.30
CA PRO A 218 4.38 -7.85 10.43
C PRO A 218 4.31 -8.61 11.76
N LEU A 219 5.28 -8.40 12.66
CA LEU A 219 5.57 -9.23 13.85
C LEU A 219 4.49 -9.23 14.96
N THR A 220 3.29 -8.73 14.66
CA THR A 220 2.11 -8.59 15.52
C THR A 220 1.79 -9.86 16.30
N ASN A 221 1.77 -11.02 15.65
CA ASN A 221 1.46 -12.31 16.28
C ASN A 221 2.54 -12.72 17.29
N LEU A 222 3.82 -12.54 16.95
CA LEU A 222 4.97 -12.84 17.82
C LEU A 222 5.00 -11.89 19.02
N ALA A 223 4.80 -10.59 18.81
CA ALA A 223 4.74 -9.60 19.87
C ALA A 223 3.54 -9.83 20.81
N ALA A 224 2.39 -10.25 20.28
CA ALA A 224 1.25 -10.71 21.07
C ALA A 224 1.56 -12.01 21.84
N ALA A 225 2.29 -12.97 21.25
CA ALA A 225 2.67 -14.22 21.91
C ALA A 225 3.66 -13.98 23.06
N PHE A 226 4.66 -13.14 22.84
CA PHE A 226 5.55 -12.66 23.90
C PHE A 226 4.78 -11.94 25.01
N ARG A 227 3.90 -10.98 24.68
CA ARG A 227 3.08 -10.26 25.69
C ARG A 227 2.11 -11.19 26.44
N LYS A 228 1.67 -12.31 25.85
CA LYS A 228 0.72 -13.26 26.45
C LYS A 228 1.38 -14.29 27.38
N ASP A 229 2.52 -14.85 26.99
CA ASP A 229 3.31 -15.77 27.83
C ASP A 229 4.81 -15.60 27.56
N PRO A 230 5.46 -14.61 28.22
CA PRO A 230 6.88 -14.33 28.03
C PRO A 230 7.78 -15.53 28.39
N TYR A 231 7.38 -16.38 29.35
CA TYR A 231 8.17 -17.49 29.86
C TYR A 231 8.11 -18.74 28.95
N THR A 232 7.01 -18.93 28.23
CA THR A 232 6.98 -19.88 27.11
C THR A 232 7.72 -19.30 25.90
N PHE A 233 7.44 -18.06 25.50
CA PHE A 233 8.03 -17.48 24.29
C PHE A 233 9.56 -17.37 24.36
N ALA A 234 10.13 -17.11 25.54
CA ALA A 234 11.57 -17.14 25.81
C ALA A 234 12.26 -18.48 25.49
N LYS A 235 11.51 -19.58 25.30
CA LYS A 235 12.02 -20.91 24.93
C LYS A 235 12.11 -21.14 23.43
N VAL A 236 11.83 -20.13 22.59
CA VAL A 236 12.15 -20.17 21.16
C VAL A 236 13.66 -20.37 20.96
N GLY A 237 14.04 -21.07 19.89
CA GLY A 237 15.46 -21.31 19.55
C GLY A 237 16.04 -20.26 18.62
N ALA A 238 15.26 -19.83 17.64
CA ALA A 238 15.61 -18.78 16.69
C ALA A 238 14.36 -18.14 16.08
N ILE A 239 14.40 -16.83 15.86
CA ILE A 239 13.41 -16.08 15.09
C ILE A 239 14.15 -15.47 13.90
N THR A 240 13.95 -16.02 12.71
CA THR A 240 14.37 -15.37 11.46
C THR A 240 13.28 -14.36 11.07
N VAL A 241 13.66 -13.11 10.81
CA VAL A 241 12.75 -12.01 10.48
C VAL A 241 13.10 -11.48 9.09
N MET A 242 12.13 -11.45 8.17
CA MET A 242 12.18 -10.50 7.06
C MET A 242 11.76 -9.13 7.62
N GLY A 243 12.60 -8.11 7.40
CA GLY A 243 12.16 -6.73 7.57
C GLY A 243 13.23 -5.76 8.07
N GLY A 244 12.88 -4.48 8.04
CA GLY A 244 13.78 -3.37 8.36
C GLY A 244 14.71 -2.94 7.21
N ALA A 245 15.25 -1.73 7.35
CA ALA A 245 16.22 -1.12 6.43
C ALA A 245 17.19 -0.26 7.25
N PHE A 246 18.46 -0.63 7.29
CA PHE A 246 19.46 -0.08 8.21
C PHE A 246 20.40 0.92 7.56
N ASP A 247 20.93 0.63 6.35
CA ASP A 247 21.75 1.57 5.57
C ASP A 247 21.28 1.71 4.10
N VAL A 248 20.10 1.19 3.75
CA VAL A 248 19.47 1.32 2.42
C VAL A 248 18.12 2.06 2.51
N PRO A 249 17.60 2.61 1.39
CA PRO A 249 16.25 3.16 1.33
C PRO A 249 15.17 2.11 1.62
N GLY A 250 14.00 2.57 2.07
CA GLY A 250 12.83 1.72 2.26
C GLY A 250 12.11 1.35 0.95
N ASN A 251 11.28 0.30 1.01
CA ASN A 251 10.43 -0.15 -0.11
C ASN A 251 8.97 0.38 -0.02
N THR A 252 8.57 0.95 1.13
CA THR A 252 7.21 1.41 1.41
C THR A 252 7.15 2.91 1.70
N SER A 253 8.07 3.39 2.53
CA SER A 253 8.42 4.81 2.63
C SER A 253 9.88 4.99 2.17
N PRO A 254 10.38 6.21 1.96
CA PRO A 254 11.79 6.44 1.61
C PRO A 254 12.80 5.85 2.62
N VAL A 255 12.36 5.52 3.84
CA VAL A 255 13.21 5.11 4.96
C VAL A 255 12.74 3.82 5.68
N ALA A 256 11.63 3.21 5.24
CA ALA A 256 11.05 2.05 5.91
C ALA A 256 10.67 0.91 4.96
N GLU A 257 10.98 -0.29 5.42
CA GLU A 257 10.54 -1.57 4.88
C GLU A 257 9.07 -1.85 5.27
N PHE A 258 8.32 -2.58 4.44
CA PHE A 258 6.88 -2.78 4.57
C PHE A 258 6.42 -3.39 5.90
N ASN A 259 6.97 -4.53 6.32
CA ASN A 259 6.52 -5.27 7.50
C ASN A 259 6.73 -4.45 8.77
N TRP A 260 7.87 -3.78 8.86
CA TRP A 260 8.20 -2.90 9.98
C TRP A 260 7.49 -1.54 9.88
N TYR A 261 7.07 -1.09 8.70
CA TYR A 261 6.15 0.04 8.52
C TYR A 261 4.70 -0.32 8.91
N ALA A 262 4.26 -1.55 8.64
CA ALA A 262 2.92 -2.03 8.93
C ALA A 262 2.67 -2.09 10.45
N ASP A 263 3.56 -2.73 11.21
CA ASP A 263 3.55 -2.69 12.68
C ASP A 263 4.94 -2.46 13.34
N PRO A 264 5.42 -1.21 13.42
CA PRO A 264 6.65 -0.88 14.13
C PRO A 264 6.51 -1.02 15.66
N TYR A 265 5.28 -1.07 16.20
CA TYR A 265 5.07 -1.29 17.62
C TYR A 265 5.39 -2.73 17.98
N SER A 266 5.02 -3.71 17.14
CA SER A 266 5.42 -5.11 17.32
C SER A 266 6.95 -5.31 17.34
N VAL A 267 7.67 -4.55 16.51
CA VAL A 267 9.14 -4.53 16.47
C VAL A 267 9.70 -3.94 17.77
N ARG A 268 9.17 -2.80 18.24
CA ARG A 268 9.55 -2.21 19.54
C ARG A 268 9.29 -3.16 20.71
N VAL A 269 8.19 -3.91 20.69
CA VAL A 269 7.88 -4.93 21.72
C VAL A 269 8.98 -5.99 21.79
N LEU A 270 9.40 -6.53 20.65
CA LEU A 270 10.32 -7.66 20.59
C LEU A 270 11.80 -7.28 20.77
N ILE A 271 12.18 -6.03 20.47
CA ILE A 271 13.58 -5.59 20.44
C ILE A 271 13.92 -4.59 21.57
N ASP A 272 12.98 -3.75 22.00
CA ASP A 272 13.18 -2.78 23.09
C ASP A 272 12.49 -3.21 24.39
N GLU A 273 11.22 -3.62 24.34
CA GLU A 273 10.45 -3.97 25.55
C GLU A 273 10.84 -5.36 26.09
N ALA A 274 11.06 -6.34 25.22
CA ALA A 274 11.32 -7.73 25.60
C ALA A 274 12.59 -7.95 26.43
N PRO A 275 13.79 -7.41 26.09
CA PRO A 275 15.02 -7.67 26.85
C PRO A 275 14.97 -7.17 28.30
N ARG A 276 14.06 -6.24 28.61
CA ARG A 276 13.79 -5.71 29.96
C ARG A 276 12.91 -6.64 30.81
N HIS A 277 12.24 -7.62 30.20
CA HIS A 277 11.31 -8.49 30.89
C HIS A 277 12.02 -9.63 31.64
N ALA A 278 11.62 -9.86 32.89
CA ALA A 278 12.26 -10.83 33.79
C ALA A 278 12.37 -12.27 33.23
N ALA A 279 11.46 -12.67 32.34
CA ALA A 279 11.47 -13.98 31.69
C ALA A 279 12.71 -14.27 30.82
N LEU A 280 13.40 -13.24 30.32
CA LEU A 280 14.65 -13.41 29.55
C LEU A 280 15.92 -13.26 30.41
N GLY A 281 15.80 -12.92 31.70
CA GLY A 281 16.94 -12.84 32.61
C GLY A 281 18.02 -11.84 32.20
N GLY A 282 17.64 -10.77 31.49
CA GLY A 282 18.57 -9.76 30.96
C GLY A 282 19.23 -10.10 29.61
N LYS A 283 18.68 -11.07 28.86
CA LYS A 283 19.08 -11.40 27.48
C LYS A 283 18.10 -10.81 26.45
N ARG A 284 18.54 -10.64 25.20
CA ARG A 284 17.64 -10.44 24.05
C ARG A 284 16.96 -11.74 23.60
N LEU A 285 15.91 -11.62 22.79
CA LEU A 285 15.37 -12.74 22.00
C LEU A 285 16.34 -13.09 20.86
N PRO A 286 16.40 -14.36 20.40
CA PRO A 286 17.30 -14.79 19.33
C PRO A 286 16.77 -14.37 17.95
N ILE A 287 16.75 -13.05 17.69
CA ILE A 287 16.20 -12.42 16.49
C ILE A 287 17.33 -12.19 15.46
N GLN A 288 17.21 -12.86 14.32
CA GLN A 288 18.13 -12.81 13.18
C GLN A 288 17.42 -12.10 12.01
N VAL A 289 17.89 -10.91 11.63
CA VAL A 289 17.17 -9.98 10.73
C VAL A 289 17.74 -9.99 9.33
N LEU A 290 16.88 -10.27 8.34
CA LEU A 290 17.13 -10.09 6.91
C LEU A 290 16.41 -8.82 6.43
N GLY A 291 17.09 -7.68 6.59
CA GLY A 291 16.60 -6.39 6.10
C GLY A 291 16.72 -6.23 4.59
N LEU A 292 16.26 -5.08 4.09
CA LEU A 292 16.47 -4.69 2.68
C LEU A 292 17.95 -4.59 2.31
N ASP A 293 18.83 -4.35 3.29
CA ASP A 293 20.30 -4.36 3.17
C ASP A 293 20.89 -5.66 2.58
N ILE A 294 20.19 -6.79 2.70
CA ILE A 294 20.64 -8.09 2.16
C ILE A 294 19.63 -8.71 1.19
N THR A 295 18.33 -8.58 1.45
CA THR A 295 17.27 -9.22 0.64
C THR A 295 17.14 -8.62 -0.77
N SER A 296 17.28 -7.29 -0.91
CA SER A 296 17.16 -6.59 -2.21
C SER A 296 18.23 -7.02 -3.23
N HIS A 297 19.35 -7.61 -2.78
CA HIS A 297 20.43 -8.14 -3.62
C HIS A 297 20.21 -9.61 -4.04
N HIS A 298 19.16 -10.27 -3.54
CA HIS A 298 18.85 -11.68 -3.82
C HIS A 298 17.72 -11.80 -4.84
N THR A 299 18.10 -11.58 -6.10
CA THR A 299 17.18 -11.57 -7.23
C THR A 299 17.14 -12.89 -8.01
N VAL A 300 15.96 -13.19 -8.57
CA VAL A 300 15.72 -14.30 -9.50
C VAL A 300 15.10 -13.70 -10.77
N PRO A 301 15.62 -13.97 -11.98
CA PRO A 301 15.03 -13.41 -13.20
C PRO A 301 13.58 -13.89 -13.38
N TYR A 302 12.64 -12.96 -13.61
CA TYR A 302 11.22 -13.30 -13.79
C TYR A 302 11.02 -14.29 -14.93
N SER A 303 11.85 -14.25 -15.98
CA SER A 303 11.86 -15.22 -17.08
C SER A 303 12.03 -16.69 -16.65
N ARG A 304 12.57 -16.98 -15.46
CA ARG A 304 12.67 -18.34 -14.90
C ARG A 304 11.43 -18.79 -14.12
N LEU A 305 10.70 -17.85 -13.53
CA LEU A 305 9.47 -18.09 -12.75
C LEU A 305 8.19 -17.94 -13.59
N VAL A 306 8.24 -17.09 -14.62
CA VAL A 306 7.11 -16.59 -15.42
C VAL A 306 7.42 -16.88 -16.90
N LYS A 307 7.29 -18.15 -17.29
CA LYS A 307 7.66 -18.69 -18.61
C LYS A 307 6.84 -18.11 -19.79
N ALA A 308 5.69 -17.50 -19.50
CA ALA A 308 4.95 -16.60 -20.39
C ALA A 308 4.24 -15.52 -19.56
N THR A 309 3.93 -14.38 -20.16
CA THR A 309 3.18 -13.27 -19.52
C THR A 309 1.68 -13.56 -19.58
N TYR A 310 1.03 -13.75 -18.43
CA TYR A 310 -0.37 -14.12 -18.34
C TYR A 310 -1.29 -12.87 -18.37
N GLU A 311 -1.47 -12.26 -19.55
CA GLU A 311 -2.49 -11.20 -19.73
C GLU A 311 -3.92 -11.76 -19.64
N THR A 312 -4.12 -13.02 -20.04
CA THR A 312 -5.39 -13.75 -19.94
C THR A 312 -5.18 -15.22 -19.51
N PRO A 313 -6.21 -15.89 -18.95
CA PRO A 313 -6.15 -17.34 -18.65
C PRO A 313 -5.98 -18.26 -19.88
N SER A 314 -6.05 -17.70 -21.10
CA SER A 314 -5.82 -18.39 -22.36
C SER A 314 -4.34 -18.40 -22.81
N ASP A 315 -3.48 -17.57 -22.21
CA ASP A 315 -2.06 -17.44 -22.60
C ASP A 315 -1.14 -18.48 -21.93
N VAL A 316 -1.73 -19.54 -21.38
CA VAL A 316 -1.03 -20.63 -20.68
C VAL A 316 -0.18 -21.43 -21.67
N PRO A 317 1.14 -21.59 -21.46
CA PRO A 317 1.97 -22.44 -22.31
C PRO A 317 1.50 -23.90 -22.31
N GLU A 318 1.38 -24.47 -23.51
CA GLU A 318 1.02 -25.87 -23.68
C GLU A 318 2.07 -26.77 -22.99
N GLY A 319 1.63 -27.63 -22.07
CA GLY A 319 2.50 -28.46 -21.24
C GLY A 319 2.98 -27.83 -19.91
N ALA A 320 2.67 -26.57 -19.59
CA ALA A 320 3.00 -26.00 -18.27
C ALA A 320 2.23 -26.73 -17.15
N SER A 321 2.89 -27.05 -16.04
CA SER A 321 2.27 -27.75 -14.90
C SER A 321 1.37 -26.84 -14.04
N HIS A 322 0.54 -27.44 -13.19
CA HIS A 322 -0.37 -26.71 -12.29
C HIS A 322 0.33 -25.65 -11.41
N LEU A 323 1.55 -25.94 -10.91
CA LEU A 323 2.27 -25.01 -10.04
C LEU A 323 2.87 -23.83 -10.83
N GLU A 324 3.43 -24.08 -12.01
CA GLU A 324 3.99 -23.04 -12.88
C GLU A 324 2.92 -22.07 -13.40
N ARG A 325 1.71 -22.58 -13.69
CA ARG A 325 0.55 -21.75 -14.04
C ARG A 325 0.18 -20.82 -12.87
N PHE A 326 0.13 -21.35 -11.65
CA PHE A 326 -0.25 -20.58 -10.46
C PHE A 326 0.78 -19.49 -10.14
N VAL A 327 2.05 -19.88 -10.01
CA VAL A 327 3.18 -18.99 -9.75
C VAL A 327 3.30 -17.90 -10.82
N GLY A 328 3.24 -18.28 -12.11
CA GLY A 328 3.29 -17.34 -13.22
C GLY A 328 2.11 -16.36 -13.26
N THR A 329 0.92 -16.82 -12.88
CA THR A 329 -0.27 -15.97 -12.79
C THR A 329 -0.09 -14.89 -11.72
N PHE A 330 0.26 -15.26 -10.48
CA PHE A 330 0.34 -14.27 -9.40
C PHE A 330 1.58 -13.38 -9.46
N LEU A 331 2.68 -13.79 -10.12
CA LEU A 331 3.86 -12.93 -10.33
C LEU A 331 3.67 -11.87 -11.42
N THR A 332 2.62 -11.95 -12.25
CA THR A 332 2.48 -11.07 -13.44
C THR A 332 2.29 -9.59 -13.08
N HIS A 333 1.55 -9.24 -12.02
CA HIS A 333 1.39 -7.85 -11.58
C HIS A 333 2.63 -7.28 -10.85
N PRO A 334 3.28 -7.98 -9.90
CA PRO A 334 4.58 -7.59 -9.35
C PRO A 334 5.65 -7.33 -10.42
N ARG A 335 5.76 -8.21 -11.43
CA ARG A 335 6.65 -8.02 -12.59
C ARG A 335 6.32 -6.75 -13.37
N ALA A 336 5.03 -6.51 -13.63
CA ALA A 336 4.60 -5.29 -14.29
C ALA A 336 4.88 -4.05 -13.41
N PHE A 337 4.75 -4.14 -12.09
CA PHE A 337 5.06 -3.05 -11.17
C PHE A 337 6.56 -2.71 -11.20
N THR A 338 7.45 -3.69 -10.96
CA THR A 338 8.91 -3.47 -10.95
C THR A 338 9.41 -2.94 -12.28
N ASN A 339 8.94 -3.50 -13.40
CA ASN A 339 9.43 -3.12 -14.73
C ASN A 339 8.97 -1.70 -15.12
N ASN A 340 7.84 -1.22 -14.59
CA ASN A 340 7.35 0.16 -14.78
C ASN A 340 8.02 1.20 -13.84
N MET A 341 8.92 0.80 -12.93
CA MET A 341 9.73 1.74 -12.14
C MET A 341 10.94 2.28 -12.91
N VAL A 342 11.23 1.74 -14.10
CA VAL A 342 12.34 2.12 -14.98
C VAL A 342 11.77 2.75 -16.26
N ALA A 343 12.43 3.76 -16.81
CA ALA A 343 12.02 4.36 -18.08
C ALA A 343 12.11 3.32 -19.22
N PRO A 344 11.15 3.25 -20.16
CA PRO A 344 11.17 2.26 -21.26
C PRO A 344 12.46 2.27 -22.09
N GLU A 345 13.08 3.43 -22.25
CA GLU A 345 14.37 3.67 -22.91
C GLU A 345 15.59 3.16 -22.12
N GLU A 346 15.49 2.98 -20.81
CA GLU A 346 16.54 2.46 -19.92
C GLU A 346 16.32 0.97 -19.56
N PHE A 347 15.20 0.39 -19.97
CA PHE A 347 14.80 -0.96 -19.58
C PHE A 347 15.66 -2.07 -20.24
N HIS A 348 16.64 -2.55 -19.49
CA HIS A 348 17.37 -3.79 -19.79
C HIS A 348 16.78 -5.01 -19.06
N PRO A 349 16.29 -6.06 -19.76
CA PRO A 349 15.70 -7.24 -19.12
C PRO A 349 16.61 -7.92 -18.09
N ASP A 350 17.87 -8.19 -18.43
CA ASP A 350 18.82 -8.89 -17.54
C ASP A 350 19.20 -8.12 -16.25
N LYS A 351 18.78 -6.85 -16.13
CA LYS A 351 19.03 -5.98 -14.97
C LYS A 351 17.76 -5.61 -14.19
N HIS A 352 16.60 -5.59 -14.83
CA HIS A 352 15.37 -5.04 -14.26
C HIS A 352 14.20 -6.02 -14.24
N ASP A 353 14.18 -7.04 -15.11
CA ASP A 353 13.16 -8.11 -15.12
C ASP A 353 13.47 -9.15 -14.02
N LEU A 354 13.65 -8.66 -12.79
CA LEU A 354 14.18 -9.39 -11.64
C LEU A 354 13.19 -9.38 -10.47
N PHE A 355 12.79 -10.57 -10.02
CA PHE A 355 12.03 -10.79 -8.79
C PHE A 355 12.97 -10.69 -7.59
N GLN A 356 12.73 -9.76 -6.66
CA GLN A 356 13.43 -9.70 -5.37
C GLN A 356 12.76 -10.70 -4.42
N ALA A 357 13.50 -11.72 -3.98
CA ALA A 357 12.93 -12.87 -3.28
C ALA A 357 13.13 -12.74 -1.76
N HIS A 358 12.53 -11.71 -1.15
CA HIS A 358 12.72 -11.37 0.26
C HIS A 358 12.35 -12.54 1.19
N ASP A 359 11.11 -13.00 1.12
CA ASP A 359 10.61 -14.07 1.99
C ASP A 359 11.22 -15.45 1.70
N PRO A 360 11.42 -15.89 0.44
CA PRO A 360 12.14 -17.12 0.17
C PRO A 360 13.60 -17.09 0.66
N LEU A 361 14.26 -15.92 0.75
CA LEU A 361 15.57 -15.81 1.38
C LEU A 361 15.49 -15.93 2.91
N ALA A 362 14.48 -15.33 3.55
CA ALA A 362 14.24 -15.49 4.98
C ALA A 362 13.91 -16.96 5.35
N VAL A 363 13.10 -17.65 4.56
CA VAL A 363 12.88 -19.10 4.72
C VAL A 363 14.16 -19.90 4.42
N ALA A 364 14.95 -19.55 3.40
CA ALA A 364 16.24 -20.21 3.15
C ALA A 364 17.21 -20.05 4.33
N HIS A 365 17.26 -18.88 4.97
CA HIS A 365 18.01 -18.68 6.22
C HIS A 365 17.44 -19.55 7.35
N ALA A 366 16.12 -19.58 7.53
CA ALA A 366 15.48 -20.40 8.55
C ALA A 366 15.72 -21.91 8.37
N ILE A 367 15.88 -22.39 7.13
CA ILE A 367 16.20 -23.79 6.81
C ILE A 367 17.70 -24.08 6.98
N PHE A 368 18.58 -23.24 6.42
CA PHE A 368 20.01 -23.58 6.23
C PHE A 368 20.99 -22.89 7.19
N CYS A 369 20.55 -21.93 8.02
CA CYS A 369 21.37 -21.40 9.11
C CYS A 369 21.36 -22.36 10.31
N PRO A 370 22.52 -22.71 10.91
CA PRO A 370 22.60 -23.37 12.22
C PRO A 370 21.76 -22.70 13.30
N MET A 371 21.45 -23.42 14.38
CA MET A 371 20.79 -22.84 15.55
C MET A 371 21.77 -21.95 16.34
N PRO A 372 21.35 -20.80 16.89
CA PRO A 372 22.19 -19.98 17.76
C PRO A 372 22.79 -20.80 18.92
N GLY A 373 24.11 -20.76 19.08
CA GLY A 373 24.83 -21.52 20.10
C GLY A 373 25.12 -22.99 19.77
N ALA A 374 24.87 -23.46 18.54
CA ALA A 374 25.37 -24.76 18.08
C ALA A 374 26.91 -24.78 17.97
N ASP A 375 27.54 -25.93 18.23
CA ASP A 375 29.01 -26.07 18.21
C ASP A 375 29.62 -25.75 16.84
N SER A 376 30.34 -24.62 16.78
CA SER A 376 30.96 -24.06 15.56
C SER A 376 32.04 -24.94 14.93
N ALA A 377 32.45 -26.02 15.60
CA ALA A 377 33.37 -27.03 15.07
C ALA A 377 32.67 -28.14 14.25
N ALA A 378 31.35 -28.28 14.35
CA ALA A 378 30.59 -29.41 13.77
C ALA A 378 29.76 -29.05 12.53
N GLN A 379 29.36 -27.78 12.39
CA GLN A 379 28.60 -27.27 11.24
C GLN A 379 29.32 -26.05 10.66
N THR A 380 29.63 -26.07 9.36
CA THR A 380 30.00 -24.83 8.66
C THR A 380 28.75 -23.95 8.60
N ASN A 381 28.90 -22.62 8.72
CA ASN A 381 27.75 -21.70 8.68
C ASN A 381 27.12 -21.55 7.27
N HIS A 382 27.40 -22.50 6.36
CA HIS A 382 27.01 -22.59 4.95
C HIS A 382 27.31 -21.38 4.04
N GLY A 383 27.85 -20.27 4.57
CA GLY A 383 28.07 -19.00 3.87
C GLY A 383 27.33 -17.83 4.52
N TRP A 384 26.42 -18.08 5.46
CA TRP A 384 25.80 -17.04 6.26
C TRP A 384 26.81 -16.37 7.19
N LYS A 385 26.63 -15.07 7.44
CA LYS A 385 27.24 -14.36 8.58
C LYS A 385 26.26 -13.37 9.19
N HIS A 386 26.49 -13.08 10.46
CA HIS A 386 25.69 -12.17 11.27
C HIS A 386 26.58 -11.07 11.86
N SER A 387 25.99 -9.94 12.22
CA SER A 387 26.67 -8.84 12.91
C SER A 387 25.68 -8.19 13.88
N GLU A 388 26.09 -7.90 15.12
CA GLU A 388 25.15 -7.29 16.07
C GLU A 388 24.84 -5.85 15.64
N ARG A 389 23.56 -5.54 15.48
CA ARG A 389 23.07 -4.24 15.02
C ARG A 389 22.22 -3.59 16.09
N ARG A 390 22.62 -2.40 16.56
CA ARG A 390 21.85 -1.60 17.51
C ARG A 390 21.06 -0.49 16.82
N PHE A 391 19.77 -0.43 17.07
CA PHE A 391 18.87 0.60 16.56
C PHE A 391 17.68 0.83 17.51
N GLN A 392 16.87 1.85 17.21
CA GLN A 392 15.50 2.02 17.74
C GLN A 392 14.55 2.21 16.56
N ILE A 393 13.29 1.78 16.67
CA ILE A 393 12.30 1.94 15.59
C ILE A 393 11.37 3.11 15.85
N GLU A 394 11.20 3.99 14.86
CA GLU A 394 10.20 5.05 14.93
C GLU A 394 8.79 4.51 14.62
N THR A 395 7.86 4.73 15.55
CA THR A 395 6.55 4.05 15.55
C THR A 395 5.39 4.88 14.98
N SER A 396 5.55 6.21 14.89
CA SER A 396 4.47 7.18 14.77
C SER A 396 4.64 8.24 13.65
N GLY A 397 5.88 8.63 13.33
CA GLY A 397 6.17 9.76 12.46
C GLY A 397 5.63 9.62 11.03
N GLU A 398 5.03 10.68 10.49
CA GLU A 398 4.32 10.66 9.20
C GLU A 398 5.19 10.18 8.01
N LEU A 399 6.46 10.61 7.97
CA LEU A 399 7.43 10.19 6.95
C LEU A 399 8.38 9.07 7.44
N THR A 400 8.47 8.86 8.74
CA THR A 400 9.51 8.04 9.39
C THR A 400 9.00 6.83 10.18
N ARG A 401 7.70 6.55 10.18
CA ARG A 401 7.13 5.29 10.68
C ARG A 401 7.90 4.11 10.06
N GLY A 402 8.33 3.16 10.88
CA GLY A 402 9.12 2.00 10.45
C GLY A 402 10.62 2.29 10.23
N PHE A 403 11.09 3.52 10.39
CA PHE A 403 12.50 3.86 10.22
C PHE A 403 13.37 3.27 11.33
N CYS A 404 14.48 2.64 10.93
CA CYS A 404 15.46 2.07 11.83
C CYS A 404 16.52 3.13 12.21
N VAL A 405 16.36 3.77 13.36
CA VAL A 405 17.30 4.76 13.90
C VAL A 405 18.54 4.02 14.45
N VAL A 406 19.49 3.70 13.57
CA VAL A 406 20.73 2.97 13.92
C VAL A 406 21.64 3.79 14.83
N ASP A 407 22.08 3.20 15.94
CA ASP A 407 23.06 3.82 16.83
C ASP A 407 24.50 3.62 16.31
N ARG A 408 24.93 4.48 15.38
CA ARG A 408 26.29 4.49 14.79
C ARG A 408 27.40 4.96 15.75
N ARG A 409 27.11 5.13 17.05
CA ARG A 409 28.10 5.41 18.11
C ARG A 409 28.72 4.15 18.70
N PHE A 410 28.13 2.98 18.45
CA PHE A 410 28.62 1.69 18.96
C PHE A 410 29.91 1.28 18.23
N VAL A 411 31.02 1.11 18.96
CA VAL A 411 32.36 0.82 18.40
C VAL A 411 32.92 -0.46 19.02
N GLY A 412 33.52 -1.32 18.19
CA GLY A 412 34.07 -2.62 18.58
C GLY A 412 34.00 -3.61 17.43
N ALA A 413 34.30 -4.89 17.69
CA ALA A 413 34.18 -5.96 16.68
C ALA A 413 32.74 -6.12 16.15
N ASN A 414 31.74 -5.76 16.98
CA ASN A 414 30.32 -5.84 16.68
C ASN A 414 29.75 -4.42 16.43
N SER A 415 30.51 -3.56 15.76
CA SER A 415 30.18 -2.16 15.46
C SER A 415 29.01 -2.07 14.45
N SER A 416 28.06 -1.16 14.72
CA SER A 416 26.95 -0.83 13.81
C SER A 416 27.35 0.05 12.61
N ARG A 417 28.63 0.43 12.51
CA ARG A 417 29.21 1.09 11.33
C ARG A 417 29.64 0.03 10.31
N LYS A 418 29.06 0.08 9.10
CA LYS A 418 29.73 -0.43 7.90
C LYS A 418 31.07 0.31 7.73
N ALA A 419 32.09 -0.35 7.19
CA ALA A 419 33.43 0.22 7.06
C ALA A 419 33.40 1.51 6.22
N GLY A 420 33.64 2.63 6.89
CA GLY A 420 33.48 3.99 6.38
C GLY A 420 33.87 4.98 7.47
N HIS A 421 34.48 6.07 7.06
CA HIS A 421 35.28 6.94 7.93
C HIS A 421 34.40 7.58 9.01
N ASN A 422 34.97 7.71 10.20
CA ASN A 422 34.35 8.40 11.32
C ASN A 422 34.72 9.89 11.28
N ARG A 423 33.93 10.76 11.92
CA ARG A 423 34.14 12.22 11.89
C ARG A 423 35.52 12.74 12.34
N ALA A 424 36.32 11.93 13.03
CA ALA A 424 37.72 12.23 13.34
C ALA A 424 38.70 11.70 12.26
N GLU A 425 38.40 10.57 11.61
CA GLU A 425 39.14 10.09 10.44
C GLU A 425 38.90 11.01 9.23
N ASP A 426 37.67 11.47 9.01
CA ASP A 426 37.32 12.55 8.06
C ASP A 426 38.09 13.85 8.35
N ALA A 427 38.42 14.11 9.63
CA ALA A 427 39.14 15.30 10.04
C ALA A 427 40.66 15.14 9.85
N ASP A 428 41.23 13.99 10.20
CA ASP A 428 42.66 13.68 10.02
C ASP A 428 43.03 13.58 8.52
N GLU A 429 42.19 12.99 7.68
CA GLU A 429 42.38 12.98 6.23
C GLU A 429 42.06 14.35 5.57
N GLY A 430 41.32 15.22 6.29
CA GLY A 430 40.86 16.52 5.81
C GLY A 430 41.89 17.67 5.91
N ILE A 431 42.99 17.54 6.66
CA ILE A 431 43.93 18.66 6.93
C ILE A 431 44.93 18.91 5.77
N ASN A 432 44.46 18.85 4.53
CA ASN A 432 45.16 19.42 3.36
C ASN A 432 44.65 20.84 3.04
N GLY A 433 44.73 21.75 4.03
CA GLY A 433 44.87 23.18 3.76
C GLY A 433 43.65 24.10 3.89
N LEU A 434 42.63 23.78 4.70
CA LEU A 434 41.52 24.71 4.97
C LEU A 434 41.26 24.98 6.47
N HIS A 435 41.32 26.27 6.83
CA HIS A 435 40.72 26.90 8.01
C HIS A 435 40.96 26.27 9.40
N VAL A 436 42.23 26.06 9.76
CA VAL A 436 42.61 26.13 11.20
C VAL A 436 42.53 27.61 11.63
N ILE A 437 41.64 27.92 12.57
CA ILE A 437 41.73 29.15 13.35
C ILE A 437 42.58 28.84 14.57
N GLU A 438 43.74 29.49 14.72
CA GLU A 438 44.54 29.41 15.93
C GLU A 438 43.76 30.05 17.09
N ASN A 439 43.14 29.21 17.93
CA ASN A 439 42.51 29.62 19.17
C ASN A 439 43.26 28.96 20.35
N PRO A 440 44.16 29.68 21.04
CA PRO A 440 44.99 29.11 22.10
C PRO A 440 44.22 28.73 23.37
N ASP A 441 42.97 29.20 23.51
CA ASP A 441 42.15 29.04 24.72
C ASP A 441 41.12 27.89 24.64
N ILE A 442 41.15 27.04 23.60
CA ILE A 442 40.29 25.85 23.56
C ILE A 442 40.79 24.84 24.63
N PRO A 443 39.98 24.49 25.64
CA PRO A 443 40.34 23.40 26.54
C PRO A 443 40.32 22.11 25.73
N VAL A 444 41.49 21.50 25.54
CA VAL A 444 41.63 20.24 24.80
C VAL A 444 40.63 19.24 25.36
N HIS A 445 39.59 18.92 24.58
CA HIS A 445 38.68 17.83 24.92
C HIS A 445 39.52 16.58 25.07
N LYS A 446 39.66 16.09 26.30
CA LYS A 446 40.44 14.88 26.59
C LYS A 446 39.99 13.79 25.62
N LEU A 447 40.92 13.29 24.81
CA LEU A 447 40.75 12.05 24.06
C LEU A 447 40.13 11.04 25.02
N ALA A 448 38.92 10.57 24.69
CA ALA A 448 38.22 9.61 25.51
C ALA A 448 39.11 8.37 25.63
N GLN A 449 39.47 7.99 26.86
CA GLN A 449 40.36 6.85 27.06
C GLN A 449 39.72 5.61 26.41
N PRO A 450 40.42 4.93 25.48
CA PRO A 450 39.81 3.84 24.70
C PRO A 450 39.38 2.66 25.58
N ASP A 451 39.94 2.56 26.80
CA ASP A 451 39.80 1.44 27.72
C ASP A 451 38.56 1.53 28.64
N LYS A 452 37.59 2.40 28.34
CA LYS A 452 36.27 2.40 29.00
C LYS A 452 35.15 2.23 27.97
N PRO A 453 34.62 1.02 27.76
CA PRO A 453 33.42 0.84 26.97
C PRO A 453 32.27 1.65 27.61
N VAL A 454 31.47 2.30 26.77
CA VAL A 454 30.24 2.98 27.21
C VAL A 454 29.22 1.90 27.55
N THR A 455 29.28 1.39 28.78
CA THR A 455 28.31 0.44 29.33
C THR A 455 26.97 1.15 29.46
N SER A 456 26.06 0.91 28.51
CA SER A 456 24.65 1.18 28.76
C SER A 456 24.19 0.29 29.92
N ASN A 457 23.34 0.83 30.80
CA ASN A 457 22.74 0.05 31.89
C ASN A 457 21.80 -1.06 31.36
N GLU A 458 21.50 -1.03 30.05
CA GLU A 458 20.73 -2.00 29.31
C GLU A 458 21.54 -2.39 28.05
N PRO A 459 22.36 -3.46 28.09
CA PRO A 459 23.24 -3.82 26.96
C PRO A 459 22.49 -4.49 25.79
N GLU A 460 21.39 -5.20 26.07
CA GLU A 460 20.63 -6.00 25.09
C GLU A 460 19.47 -5.24 24.41
N VAL A 461 19.11 -4.05 24.89
CA VAL A 461 18.00 -3.25 24.35
C VAL A 461 18.37 -2.65 22.99
N GLY A 462 17.47 -2.77 22.01
CA GLY A 462 17.69 -2.25 20.66
C GLY A 462 18.63 -3.11 19.81
N LEU A 463 19.05 -4.29 20.30
CA LEU A 463 20.12 -5.11 19.71
C LEU A 463 19.56 -6.36 19.02
N VAL A 464 19.97 -6.61 17.77
CA VAL A 464 19.60 -7.80 16.97
C VAL A 464 20.80 -8.35 16.19
N ASP A 465 20.66 -9.54 15.63
CA ASP A 465 21.68 -10.15 14.75
C ASP A 465 21.33 -9.86 13.27
N GLU A 466 21.91 -8.82 12.67
CA GLU A 466 21.74 -8.50 11.25
C GLU A 466 22.45 -9.53 10.36
N VAL A 467 21.78 -10.10 9.37
CA VAL A 467 22.37 -11.03 8.39
C VAL A 467 23.14 -10.23 7.35
N THR A 468 24.48 -10.23 7.44
CA THR A 468 25.37 -9.40 6.63
C THR A 468 26.02 -10.12 5.44
N GLU A 469 26.09 -11.45 5.46
CA GLU A 469 26.49 -12.28 4.30
C GLU A 469 25.59 -13.51 4.17
N THR A 470 25.52 -14.04 2.95
CA THR A 470 24.77 -15.25 2.57
C THR A 470 25.68 -16.18 1.74
N PRO A 471 25.26 -17.42 1.44
CA PRO A 471 25.98 -18.30 0.50
C PRO A 471 26.00 -17.79 -0.96
N GLY A 472 25.40 -16.63 -1.26
CA GLY A 472 25.47 -15.92 -2.53
C GLY A 472 24.22 -16.04 -3.40
N THR A 473 23.88 -14.96 -4.12
CA THR A 473 22.69 -14.87 -4.98
C THR A 473 22.58 -16.00 -6.01
N GLN A 474 23.71 -16.45 -6.58
CA GLN A 474 23.75 -17.54 -7.56
C GLN A 474 23.41 -18.91 -6.94
N TRP A 475 23.95 -19.21 -5.76
CA TRP A 475 23.55 -20.40 -4.99
C TRP A 475 22.06 -20.34 -4.65
N PHE A 476 21.61 -19.20 -4.13
CA PHE A 476 20.23 -19.01 -3.71
C PHE A 476 19.25 -19.20 -4.86
N ALA A 477 19.46 -18.53 -5.99
CA ALA A 477 18.58 -18.61 -7.15
C ALA A 477 18.51 -20.03 -7.73
N GLN A 478 19.63 -20.76 -7.79
CA GLN A 478 19.61 -22.17 -8.21
C GLN A 478 18.89 -23.06 -7.18
N MET A 479 19.25 -22.95 -5.89
CA MET A 479 18.68 -23.73 -4.80
C MET A 479 17.15 -23.56 -4.75
N PHE A 480 16.67 -22.32 -4.78
CA PHE A 480 15.27 -21.96 -4.75
C PHE A 480 14.50 -22.54 -5.95
N LEU A 481 14.93 -22.24 -7.18
CA LEU A 481 14.27 -22.71 -8.40
C LEU A 481 14.25 -24.23 -8.52
N GLU A 482 15.33 -24.91 -8.10
CA GLU A 482 15.36 -26.37 -8.07
C GLU A 482 14.45 -26.95 -6.97
N ARG A 483 14.42 -26.37 -5.76
CA ARG A 483 13.58 -26.84 -4.64
C ARG A 483 12.10 -26.74 -4.98
N ILE A 484 11.62 -25.59 -5.45
CA ILE A 484 10.19 -25.39 -5.73
C ILE A 484 9.70 -26.18 -6.96
N GLY A 485 10.61 -26.68 -7.80
CA GLY A 485 10.29 -27.54 -8.96
C GLY A 485 9.95 -26.79 -10.26
N VAL A 486 10.20 -25.48 -10.33
CA VAL A 486 9.83 -24.62 -11.48
C VAL A 486 10.93 -24.59 -12.57
N LEU A 487 12.16 -25.02 -12.27
CA LEU A 487 13.29 -25.02 -13.20
C LEU A 487 13.10 -26.02 -14.36
N ALA A 488 13.19 -25.55 -15.62
CA ALA A 488 12.67 -26.24 -16.79
C ALA A 488 13.49 -27.44 -17.32
N ASP A 489 14.83 -27.32 -17.33
CA ASP A 489 15.66 -28.21 -18.16
C ASP A 489 17.07 -28.43 -17.59
N ALA A 490 17.72 -29.53 -18.00
CA ALA A 490 19.10 -29.86 -17.70
C ALA A 490 20.10 -28.88 -18.36
N SER A 491 19.79 -28.31 -19.53
CA SER A 491 20.67 -27.31 -20.17
C SER A 491 20.81 -26.03 -19.34
N GLU A 492 19.75 -25.62 -18.65
CA GLU A 492 19.76 -24.43 -17.77
C GLU A 492 20.68 -24.61 -16.56
N ARG A 493 20.79 -25.83 -16.02
CA ARG A 493 21.70 -26.14 -14.89
C ARG A 493 23.17 -25.91 -15.26
N VAL A 494 23.55 -26.25 -16.50
CA VAL A 494 24.91 -26.00 -17.02
C VAL A 494 25.15 -24.49 -17.22
N ARG A 495 24.09 -23.73 -17.54
CA ARG A 495 24.16 -22.27 -17.75
C ARG A 495 24.31 -21.49 -16.44
N LEU A 496 23.73 -21.99 -15.34
CA LEU A 496 23.93 -21.48 -13.98
C LEU A 496 25.28 -21.88 -13.36
N GLY A 497 25.96 -22.89 -13.91
CA GLY A 497 27.24 -23.42 -13.41
C GLY A 497 28.50 -22.79 -13.99
N ARG A 498 28.43 -21.60 -14.60
CA ARG A 498 29.60 -20.86 -15.12
C ARG A 498 29.68 -19.48 -14.50
N GLU A 499 30.89 -19.03 -14.18
CA GLU A 499 31.17 -17.60 -13.98
C GLU A 499 30.93 -16.82 -15.28
N PRO A 500 30.66 -15.50 -15.19
CA PRO A 500 30.60 -14.62 -16.35
C PRO A 500 32.01 -14.41 -16.96
N GLU A 501 32.47 -15.36 -17.78
CA GLU A 501 33.53 -15.09 -18.76
C GLU A 501 33.14 -13.83 -19.56
N LYS A 502 34.15 -13.00 -19.91
CA LYS A 502 33.97 -11.71 -20.59
C LYS A 502 33.61 -11.85 -22.08
N ALA A 503 32.74 -12.80 -22.41
CA ALA A 503 32.14 -12.97 -23.72
C ALA A 503 31.03 -11.91 -23.90
N VAL A 504 31.40 -10.72 -24.37
CA VAL A 504 30.44 -9.81 -25.02
C VAL A 504 29.85 -10.57 -26.20
N PRO A 505 28.56 -10.95 -26.19
CA PRO A 505 27.97 -11.63 -27.32
C PRO A 505 27.63 -10.58 -28.36
N THR A 506 28.45 -10.50 -29.40
CA THR A 506 28.21 -9.63 -30.57
C THR A 506 27.02 -10.16 -31.38
N PHE A 507 25.82 -10.03 -30.82
CA PHE A 507 24.59 -10.07 -31.59
C PHE A 507 24.56 -8.83 -32.48
N SER A 508 24.85 -9.03 -33.78
CA SER A 508 24.42 -8.07 -34.80
C SER A 508 22.91 -7.89 -34.67
N GLU A 509 22.47 -6.63 -34.63
CA GLU A 509 21.10 -6.23 -34.33
C GLU A 509 20.02 -6.99 -35.12
N PRO A 510 18.84 -7.15 -34.51
CA PRO A 510 17.84 -6.09 -34.61
C PRO A 510 17.61 -5.33 -33.29
N GLY A 511 17.70 -4.00 -33.33
CA GLY A 511 17.49 -3.12 -32.18
C GLY A 511 16.06 -3.13 -31.59
N PRO A 512 15.81 -2.29 -30.57
CA PRO A 512 14.69 -2.43 -29.63
C PRO A 512 13.30 -2.47 -30.26
N GLN A 513 13.11 -1.83 -31.42
CA GLN A 513 11.85 -1.89 -32.17
C GLN A 513 11.38 -3.32 -32.47
N ARG A 514 12.28 -4.27 -32.79
CA ARG A 514 11.86 -5.65 -33.10
C ARG A 514 11.54 -6.51 -31.87
N TYR A 515 12.00 -6.12 -30.68
CA TYR A 515 11.51 -6.68 -29.43
C TYR A 515 10.12 -6.11 -29.12
N LEU A 516 9.93 -4.80 -29.28
CA LEU A 516 8.63 -4.12 -29.14
C LEU A 516 7.59 -4.50 -30.21
N GLU A 517 8.00 -5.04 -31.36
CA GLU A 517 7.08 -5.63 -32.35
C GLU A 517 6.56 -7.01 -31.92
N ARG A 518 7.36 -7.79 -31.19
CA ARG A 518 6.99 -9.13 -30.69
C ARG A 518 6.31 -9.09 -29.32
N HIS A 519 6.76 -8.17 -28.48
CA HIS A 519 6.25 -7.88 -27.14
C HIS A 519 5.94 -6.38 -27.04
N PRO A 520 4.94 -5.88 -27.80
CA PRO A 520 4.50 -4.50 -27.66
C PRO A 520 4.01 -4.26 -26.23
N PRO A 521 4.36 -3.13 -25.59
CA PRO A 521 3.77 -2.72 -24.32
C PRO A 521 2.30 -2.36 -24.57
N ARG A 522 1.45 -3.39 -24.57
CA ARG A 522 0.01 -3.25 -24.72
C ARG A 522 -0.54 -2.57 -23.49
N ASN A 523 -1.50 -1.67 -23.70
CA ASN A 523 -2.10 -0.85 -22.66
C ASN A 523 -2.51 -1.70 -21.44
N THR A 524 -1.67 -1.70 -20.40
CA THR A 524 -2.00 -2.27 -19.09
C THR A 524 -3.33 -1.68 -18.67
N ILE A 525 -4.29 -2.53 -18.29
CA ILE A 525 -5.61 -2.05 -17.90
C ILE A 525 -5.43 -1.22 -16.62
N LEU A 526 -5.44 0.11 -16.78
CA LEU A 526 -5.55 1.08 -15.68
C LEU A 526 -6.92 0.88 -15.02
N LEU A 527 -7.01 -0.14 -14.17
CA LEU A 527 -8.10 -0.39 -13.25
C LEU A 527 -8.14 0.76 -12.26
N ARG A 528 -8.91 1.79 -12.63
CA ARG A 528 -8.99 3.10 -12.00
C ARG A 528 -9.41 2.97 -10.54
N THR A 529 -8.44 2.80 -9.66
CA THR A 529 -8.60 2.63 -8.21
C THR A 529 -9.01 3.94 -7.57
N THR A 530 -10.30 4.30 -7.71
CA THR A 530 -10.93 5.26 -6.80
C THR A 530 -11.05 4.64 -5.42
N SER A 531 -9.99 4.73 -4.62
CA SER A 531 -10.02 4.43 -3.20
C SER A 531 -11.01 5.37 -2.51
N PHE A 532 -11.99 4.79 -1.82
CA PHE A 532 -13.00 5.52 -1.05
C PHE A 532 -12.85 5.19 0.45
N SER A 533 -11.60 5.28 0.91
CA SER A 533 -11.18 4.84 2.24
C SER A 533 -9.92 5.56 2.66
N ASP A 534 -10.07 6.71 3.32
CA ASP A 534 -9.30 7.11 4.50
C ASP A 534 -9.84 8.43 5.04
N PHE A 535 -10.38 8.39 6.26
CA PHE A 535 -10.89 9.56 7.00
C PHE A 535 -10.80 9.23 8.50
N SER A 536 -9.59 9.44 9.04
CA SER A 536 -9.23 9.42 10.47
C SER A 536 -7.78 9.91 10.61
N ALA A 537 -7.54 10.86 11.52
CA ALA A 537 -6.36 11.74 11.57
C ALA A 537 -6.26 12.70 10.37
N MET A 538 -6.05 13.99 10.65
CA MET A 538 -5.81 15.01 9.63
C MET A 538 -4.30 15.10 9.37
N SER A 539 -3.81 14.31 8.41
CA SER A 539 -2.55 14.61 7.72
C SER A 539 -2.76 15.76 6.73
N ASP A 540 -1.69 16.49 6.40
CA ASP A 540 -1.75 17.64 5.51
C ASP A 540 -2.33 17.27 4.14
N ASP A 541 -1.99 16.10 3.58
CA ASP A 541 -2.49 15.70 2.26
C ASP A 541 -4.03 15.51 2.22
N SER A 542 -4.67 15.13 3.33
CA SER A 542 -6.14 15.05 3.39
C SER A 542 -6.79 16.44 3.44
N PHE A 543 -6.16 17.39 4.14
CA PHE A 543 -6.57 18.79 4.11
C PHE A 543 -6.34 19.41 2.73
N ILE A 544 -5.20 19.13 2.08
CA ILE A 544 -4.89 19.53 0.71
C ILE A 544 -5.89 18.94 -0.29
N HIS A 545 -6.31 17.68 -0.15
CA HIS A 545 -7.37 17.11 -0.99
C HIS A 545 -8.73 17.80 -0.80
N ALA A 546 -9.14 18.07 0.44
CA ALA A 546 -10.39 18.78 0.73
C ALA A 546 -10.35 20.24 0.21
N CYS A 547 -9.22 20.92 0.40
CA CYS A 547 -8.97 22.26 -0.15
C CYS A 547 -8.89 22.25 -1.67
N ALA A 548 -8.30 21.25 -2.32
CA ALA A 548 -8.25 21.13 -3.78
C ALA A 548 -9.66 20.92 -4.37
N GLY A 549 -10.49 20.11 -3.71
CA GLY A 549 -11.91 20.00 -4.03
C GLY A 549 -12.66 21.33 -3.86
N GLY A 550 -12.38 22.07 -2.78
CA GLY A 550 -12.93 23.40 -2.54
C GLY A 550 -12.51 24.44 -3.58
N VAL A 551 -11.22 24.58 -3.85
CA VAL A 551 -10.62 25.49 -4.84
C VAL A 551 -11.10 25.14 -6.25
N GLY A 552 -11.10 23.86 -6.63
CA GLY A 552 -11.65 23.40 -7.91
C GLY A 552 -13.14 23.73 -8.04
N GLY A 553 -13.92 23.53 -6.97
CA GLY A 553 -15.31 23.95 -6.89
C GLY A 553 -15.50 25.46 -7.03
N MET A 554 -14.64 26.28 -6.43
CA MET A 554 -14.66 27.74 -6.54
C MET A 554 -14.25 28.23 -7.94
N VAL A 555 -13.27 27.59 -8.58
CA VAL A 555 -12.86 27.88 -9.97
C VAL A 555 -13.98 27.50 -10.95
N ALA A 556 -14.54 26.29 -10.84
CA ALA A 556 -15.65 25.84 -11.69
C ALA A 556 -16.95 26.63 -11.46
N MET A 557 -17.22 27.05 -10.22
CA MET A 557 -18.30 28.00 -9.91
C MET A 557 -18.04 29.34 -10.58
N THR A 558 -16.84 29.92 -10.43
CA THR A 558 -16.50 31.22 -11.03
C THR A 558 -16.65 31.19 -12.54
N ALA A 559 -16.10 30.17 -13.21
CA ALA A 559 -16.21 30.02 -14.67
C ALA A 559 -17.65 29.80 -15.17
N THR A 560 -18.55 29.25 -14.36
CA THR A 560 -19.95 28.98 -14.75
C THR A 560 -20.97 29.92 -14.11
N TYR A 561 -20.54 30.88 -13.29
CA TYR A 561 -21.40 31.77 -12.53
C TYR A 561 -22.40 32.58 -13.38
N PRO A 562 -22.08 33.06 -14.61
CA PRO A 562 -23.06 33.76 -15.45
C PRO A 562 -24.35 32.95 -15.69
N LEU A 563 -24.24 31.62 -15.82
CA LEU A 563 -25.40 30.74 -15.99
C LEU A 563 -26.18 30.54 -14.68
N VAL A 564 -25.51 30.62 -13.52
CA VAL A 564 -26.17 30.68 -12.20
C VAL A 564 -26.93 32.00 -12.07
N GLY A 565 -26.34 33.12 -12.48
CA GLY A 565 -27.00 34.43 -12.50
C GLY A 565 -28.25 34.45 -13.37
N ILE A 566 -28.15 33.97 -14.62
CA ILE A 566 -29.26 33.91 -15.57
C ILE A 566 -30.38 32.97 -15.05
N SER A 567 -30.05 31.74 -14.62
CA SER A 567 -31.07 30.81 -14.08
C SER A 567 -31.75 31.35 -12.83
N THR A 568 -31.01 31.97 -11.90
CA THR A 568 -31.58 32.54 -10.67
C THR A 568 -32.50 33.74 -10.96
N ARG A 569 -32.15 34.58 -11.94
CA ARG A 569 -33.01 35.70 -12.39
C ARG A 569 -34.28 35.18 -13.06
N ALA A 570 -34.16 34.26 -14.02
CA ALA A 570 -35.29 33.64 -14.72
C ALA A 570 -36.25 32.89 -13.78
N ALA A 571 -35.73 32.22 -12.76
CA ALA A 571 -36.55 31.52 -11.74
C ALA A 571 -37.40 32.48 -10.88
N VAL A 572 -37.04 33.77 -10.79
CA VAL A 572 -37.74 34.78 -9.98
C VAL A 572 -38.56 35.75 -10.82
N GLU A 573 -38.28 35.90 -12.13
CA GLU A 573 -39.08 36.77 -13.01
C GLU A 573 -40.54 36.28 -13.11
N SER A 574 -41.48 37.21 -12.93
CA SER A 574 -42.90 36.93 -12.76
C SER A 574 -43.63 36.61 -14.08
N SER A 575 -44.83 36.02 -13.95
CA SER A 575 -45.74 35.57 -15.00
C SER A 575 -45.98 36.50 -16.21
N LYS A 576 -45.77 37.82 -16.10
CA LYS A 576 -46.23 38.78 -17.13
C LYS A 576 -45.41 38.78 -18.43
N ASN A 577 -44.19 38.24 -18.41
CA ASN A 577 -43.36 38.08 -19.59
C ASN A 577 -43.25 36.59 -19.99
N PRO A 578 -43.23 36.24 -21.29
CA PRO A 578 -42.74 34.96 -21.75
C PRO A 578 -41.28 34.73 -21.31
N GLU A 579 -40.86 33.47 -21.17
CA GLU A 579 -39.45 33.17 -20.85
C GLU A 579 -38.54 33.58 -22.02
N GLU A 580 -37.64 34.54 -21.79
CA GLU A 580 -36.66 34.94 -22.79
C GLU A 580 -35.61 33.84 -22.98
N PRO A 581 -35.25 33.47 -24.23
CA PRO A 581 -34.18 32.51 -24.49
C PRO A 581 -32.88 32.94 -23.79
N MET A 582 -32.14 31.98 -23.22
CA MET A 582 -30.92 32.20 -22.42
C MET A 582 -29.95 33.23 -23.03
N VAL A 583 -29.72 33.18 -24.35
CA VAL A 583 -28.84 34.12 -25.06
C VAL A 583 -29.38 35.55 -25.05
N LYS A 584 -30.69 35.74 -25.24
CA LYS A 584 -31.35 37.05 -25.18
C LYS A 584 -31.30 37.61 -23.76
N ALA A 585 -31.58 36.79 -22.76
CA ALA A 585 -31.45 37.17 -21.35
C ALA A 585 -30.01 37.57 -20.98
N ALA A 586 -28.99 36.84 -21.47
CA ALA A 586 -27.58 37.19 -21.28
C ALA A 586 -27.22 38.53 -21.92
N LEU A 587 -27.65 38.76 -23.17
CA LEU A 587 -27.42 40.02 -23.89
C LEU A 587 -28.12 41.21 -23.20
N LYS A 588 -29.35 41.03 -22.70
CA LYS A 588 -30.10 42.02 -21.93
C LYS A 588 -29.34 42.44 -20.66
N ILE A 589 -28.76 41.50 -19.92
CA ILE A 589 -27.93 41.78 -18.74
C ILE A 589 -26.62 42.50 -19.14
N LEU A 590 -25.95 42.07 -20.21
CA LEU A 590 -24.75 42.73 -20.72
C LEU A 590 -25.00 44.18 -21.16
N GLN A 591 -26.17 44.46 -21.75
CA GLN A 591 -26.56 45.82 -22.17
C GLN A 591 -26.96 46.72 -20.98
N GLN A 592 -27.51 46.15 -19.89
CA GLN A 592 -28.03 46.93 -18.76
C GLN A 592 -27.04 47.07 -17.58
N GLU A 593 -26.16 46.10 -17.36
CA GLU A 593 -25.24 46.03 -16.20
C GLU A 593 -23.77 45.76 -16.60
N GLY A 594 -23.50 45.57 -17.90
CA GLY A 594 -22.20 45.12 -18.39
C GLY A 594 -21.84 43.71 -17.95
N VAL A 595 -20.60 43.29 -18.24
CA VAL A 595 -20.04 42.00 -17.79
C VAL A 595 -20.15 41.85 -16.26
N SER A 596 -20.07 42.95 -15.52
CA SER A 596 -20.18 42.97 -14.06
C SER A 596 -21.55 42.49 -13.54
N GLY A 597 -22.63 42.57 -14.32
CA GLY A 597 -23.96 42.11 -13.93
C GLY A 597 -24.10 40.60 -13.93
N LEU A 598 -23.45 39.91 -14.89
CA LEU A 598 -23.40 38.45 -14.95
C LEU A 598 -22.73 37.82 -13.71
N TYR A 599 -21.89 38.59 -13.01
CA TYR A 599 -21.19 38.18 -11.79
C TYR A 599 -21.77 38.79 -10.50
N ALA A 600 -22.97 39.37 -10.55
CA ALA A 600 -23.66 39.88 -9.36
C ALA A 600 -23.93 38.75 -8.36
N GLY A 601 -23.39 38.87 -7.14
CA GLY A 601 -23.47 37.85 -6.08
C GLY A 601 -22.28 36.87 -6.00
N LEU A 602 -21.34 36.85 -6.96
CA LEU A 602 -20.23 35.88 -6.96
C LEU A 602 -19.46 35.86 -5.63
N SER A 603 -19.14 37.02 -5.05
CA SER A 603 -18.37 37.09 -3.80
C SER A 603 -19.11 36.49 -2.60
N SER A 604 -20.43 36.65 -2.49
CA SER A 604 -21.22 35.99 -1.44
C SER A 604 -21.49 34.52 -1.74
N SER A 605 -21.54 34.13 -3.01
CA SER A 605 -21.56 32.73 -3.43
C SER A 605 -20.27 31.99 -3.06
N LEU A 606 -19.10 32.61 -3.24
CA LEU A 606 -17.80 32.03 -2.88
C LEU A 606 -17.64 31.88 -1.35
N ILE A 607 -18.02 32.90 -0.57
CA ILE A 607 -18.11 32.80 0.90
C ILE A 607 -19.08 31.68 1.30
N GLY A 608 -20.25 31.61 0.64
CA GLY A 608 -21.25 30.57 0.86
C GLY A 608 -20.71 29.17 0.62
N ILE A 609 -19.94 28.94 -0.44
CA ILE A 609 -19.33 27.64 -0.75
C ILE A 609 -18.31 27.24 0.32
N GLY A 610 -17.41 28.14 0.73
CA GLY A 610 -16.43 27.86 1.79
C GLY A 610 -17.09 27.42 3.10
N VAL A 611 -18.10 28.17 3.56
CA VAL A 611 -18.85 27.84 4.80
C VAL A 611 -19.70 26.57 4.61
N THR A 612 -20.33 26.38 3.44
CA THR A 612 -21.13 25.19 3.12
C THR A 612 -20.27 23.93 3.21
N ASN A 613 -19.08 23.93 2.62
CA ASN A 613 -18.17 22.79 2.64
C ASN A 613 -17.70 22.50 4.08
N PHE A 614 -17.23 23.53 4.81
CA PHE A 614 -16.76 23.36 6.19
C PHE A 614 -17.84 22.76 7.11
N VAL A 615 -19.05 23.33 7.08
CA VAL A 615 -20.17 22.86 7.92
C VAL A 615 -20.61 21.44 7.51
N TYR A 616 -20.62 21.13 6.20
CA TYR A 616 -20.96 19.80 5.72
C TYR A 616 -19.97 18.74 6.22
N TYR A 617 -18.67 18.95 6.02
CA TYR A 617 -17.66 17.98 6.48
C TYR A 617 -17.66 17.84 8.01
N PHE A 618 -17.81 18.94 8.77
CA PHE A 618 -17.89 18.88 10.23
C PHE A 618 -19.06 18.00 10.71
N PHE A 619 -20.28 18.22 10.20
CA PHE A 619 -21.44 17.41 10.60
C PHE A 619 -21.39 15.99 10.04
N PHE A 620 -20.85 15.80 8.83
CA PHE A 620 -20.68 14.46 8.23
C PHE A 620 -19.73 13.61 9.07
N GLU A 621 -18.56 14.12 9.42
CA GLU A 621 -17.60 13.40 10.26
C GLU A 621 -18.13 13.15 11.67
N LYS A 622 -18.88 14.08 12.28
CA LYS A 622 -19.53 13.82 13.58
C LYS A 622 -20.65 12.77 13.49
N CYS A 623 -21.37 12.67 12.37
CA CYS A 623 -22.31 11.57 12.14
C CYS A 623 -21.59 10.24 11.92
N ARG A 624 -20.53 10.23 11.10
CA ARG A 624 -19.65 9.07 10.84
C ARG A 624 -19.02 8.53 12.12
N GLU A 625 -18.41 9.39 12.94
CA GLU A 625 -17.90 9.04 14.27
C GLU A 625 -18.99 8.40 15.13
N SER A 626 -20.17 8.99 15.20
CA SER A 626 -21.28 8.50 16.04
C SER A 626 -21.78 7.13 15.59
N ILE A 627 -21.95 6.92 14.29
CA ILE A 627 -22.34 5.63 13.71
C ILE A 627 -21.26 4.58 13.97
N LEU A 628 -19.98 4.87 13.69
CA LEU A 628 -18.88 3.92 13.92
C LEU A 628 -18.70 3.57 15.41
N LYS A 629 -18.79 4.56 16.31
CA LYS A 629 -18.78 4.34 17.77
C LYS A 629 -19.99 3.51 18.23
N SER A 630 -21.14 3.64 17.57
CA SER A 630 -22.33 2.83 17.84
C SER A 630 -22.18 1.40 17.33
N LYS A 631 -21.63 1.19 16.13
CA LYS A 631 -21.31 -0.15 15.58
C LYS A 631 -20.28 -0.88 16.45
N ALA A 632 -19.25 -0.19 16.93
CA ALA A 632 -18.27 -0.74 17.85
C ALA A 632 -18.92 -1.19 19.19
N LYS A 633 -19.83 -0.38 19.75
CA LYS A 633 -20.60 -0.76 20.96
C LYS A 633 -21.54 -1.95 20.72
N VAL A 634 -22.21 -2.02 19.57
CA VAL A 634 -23.09 -3.14 19.21
C VAL A 634 -22.27 -4.42 18.98
N ALA A 635 -21.10 -4.33 18.32
CA ALA A 635 -20.20 -5.47 18.18
C ALA A 635 -19.67 -5.97 19.53
N ALA A 636 -19.28 -5.06 20.44
CA ALA A 636 -18.87 -5.42 21.80
C ALA A 636 -20.00 -6.05 22.63
N ALA A 637 -21.25 -5.65 22.41
CA ALA A 637 -22.43 -6.25 23.05
C ALA A 637 -22.87 -7.57 22.39
N ALA A 638 -22.57 -7.79 21.11
CA ALA A 638 -22.84 -9.05 20.41
C ALA A 638 -21.80 -10.13 20.73
N ALA A 639 -20.57 -9.75 21.07
CA ALA A 639 -19.47 -10.65 21.41
C ALA A 639 -19.73 -11.50 22.68
N THR A 640 -20.76 -11.20 23.47
CA THR A 640 -21.23 -11.99 24.63
C THR A 640 -22.36 -12.96 24.30
N SER A 641 -22.64 -13.26 23.02
CA SER A 641 -23.62 -14.29 22.61
C SER A 641 -23.15 -15.09 21.40
N ALA A 642 -23.36 -16.40 21.43
CA ALA A 642 -22.77 -17.39 20.52
C ALA A 642 -23.36 -17.42 19.07
N THR A 643 -23.89 -16.30 18.58
CA THR A 643 -24.51 -16.18 17.23
C THR A 643 -24.26 -14.80 16.63
N ALA A 644 -23.00 -14.44 16.41
CA ALA A 644 -22.58 -13.13 15.87
C ALA A 644 -22.05 -13.22 14.42
N THR A 645 -22.82 -13.84 13.53
CA THR A 645 -22.47 -13.98 12.10
C THR A 645 -22.59 -12.63 11.36
N ILE A 646 -21.48 -12.16 10.78
CA ILE A 646 -21.36 -10.98 9.88
C ILE A 646 -21.81 -9.64 10.51
N VAL A 647 -20.85 -8.92 11.10
CA VAL A 647 -20.96 -7.46 11.32
C VAL A 647 -19.70 -6.77 10.76
N ASN A 648 -19.84 -6.08 9.63
CA ASN A 648 -18.75 -5.35 8.98
C ASN A 648 -18.30 -4.14 9.83
N GLY A 649 -17.25 -4.32 10.63
CA GLY A 649 -16.78 -3.34 11.62
C GLY A 649 -15.95 -2.16 11.08
N GLY A 650 -15.44 -2.23 9.84
CA GLY A 650 -14.47 -1.25 9.32
C GLY A 650 -15.05 -0.01 8.63
N ALA A 651 -16.32 -0.01 8.19
CA ALA A 651 -16.85 1.03 7.30
C ALA A 651 -18.33 1.38 7.52
N LEU A 652 -18.70 2.57 7.04
CA LEU A 652 -20.10 2.90 6.73
C LEU A 652 -20.51 2.12 5.48
N THR A 653 -21.66 1.46 5.54
CA THR A 653 -22.36 0.95 4.36
C THR A 653 -22.83 2.10 3.47
N THR A 654 -23.23 1.82 2.23
CA THR A 654 -23.82 2.81 1.32
C THR A 654 -25.04 3.51 1.94
N PHE A 655 -25.88 2.78 2.67
CA PHE A 655 -27.05 3.35 3.34
C PHE A 655 -26.69 4.26 4.52
N GLU A 656 -25.77 3.83 5.40
CA GLU A 656 -25.28 4.66 6.52
C GLU A 656 -24.56 5.92 6.01
N SER A 657 -23.82 5.82 4.90
CA SER A 657 -23.16 6.95 4.24
C SER A 657 -24.16 7.95 3.67
N ILE A 658 -25.24 7.46 3.03
CA ILE A 658 -26.35 8.30 2.55
C ILE A 658 -27.04 8.99 3.72
N LEU A 659 -27.32 8.27 4.82
CA LEU A 659 -27.97 8.83 6.01
C LEU A 659 -27.10 9.91 6.68
N ALA A 660 -25.80 9.67 6.85
CA ALA A 660 -24.86 10.67 7.36
C ALA A 660 -24.79 11.91 6.44
N GLY A 661 -24.80 11.72 5.12
CA GLY A 661 -24.85 12.80 4.14
C GLY A 661 -26.15 13.62 4.18
N LEU A 662 -27.30 12.98 4.41
CA LEU A 662 -28.59 13.65 4.57
C LEU A 662 -28.64 14.47 5.87
N ILE A 663 -28.12 13.96 6.98
CA ILE A 663 -28.04 14.69 8.26
C ILE A 663 -27.08 15.89 8.13
N ALA A 664 -25.89 15.68 7.56
CA ALA A 664 -24.91 16.74 7.32
C ALA A 664 -25.44 17.82 6.37
N GLY A 665 -26.10 17.43 5.27
CA GLY A 665 -26.73 18.34 4.33
C GLY A 665 -27.91 19.12 4.95
N THR A 666 -28.66 18.50 5.86
CA THR A 666 -29.72 19.15 6.64
C THR A 666 -29.16 20.23 7.55
N ALA A 667 -28.17 19.89 8.39
CA ALA A 667 -27.51 20.85 9.28
C ALA A 667 -26.87 22.00 8.50
N THR A 668 -26.14 21.69 7.42
CA THR A 668 -25.53 22.68 6.51
C THR A 668 -26.56 23.61 5.90
N THR A 669 -27.72 23.08 5.49
CA THR A 669 -28.79 23.89 4.91
C THR A 669 -29.37 24.87 5.93
N VAL A 670 -29.62 24.42 7.18
CA VAL A 670 -30.10 25.28 8.26
C VAL A 670 -29.08 26.37 8.61
N SER A 671 -27.78 26.03 8.70
CA SER A 671 -26.71 26.98 9.04
C SER A 671 -26.39 27.98 7.94
N THR A 672 -26.45 27.59 6.66
CA THR A 672 -25.98 28.43 5.53
C THR A 672 -27.09 29.18 4.78
N ASN A 673 -28.38 28.88 5.04
CA ASN A 673 -29.49 29.59 4.40
C ASN A 673 -29.38 31.14 4.42
N PRO A 674 -28.94 31.79 5.52
CA PRO A 674 -28.74 33.24 5.54
C PRO A 674 -27.79 33.75 4.43
N ILE A 675 -26.70 33.03 4.17
CA ILE A 675 -25.71 33.39 3.13
C ILE A 675 -26.34 33.25 1.74
N TRP A 676 -27.08 32.16 1.51
CA TRP A 676 -27.77 31.92 0.24
C TRP A 676 -28.90 32.91 -0.04
N ILE A 677 -29.58 33.46 0.98
CA ILE A 677 -30.53 34.56 0.79
C ILE A 677 -29.82 35.85 0.36
N VAL A 678 -28.71 36.20 1.02
CA VAL A 678 -27.91 37.38 0.62
C VAL A 678 -27.41 37.24 -0.82
N ASN A 679 -26.93 36.06 -1.19
CA ASN A 679 -26.49 35.76 -2.56
C ASN A 679 -27.63 35.94 -3.58
N THR A 680 -28.79 35.29 -3.38
CA THR A 680 -29.94 35.47 -4.28
C THR A 680 -30.36 36.93 -4.39
N ARG A 681 -30.38 37.70 -3.29
CA ARG A 681 -30.75 39.12 -3.29
C ARG A 681 -29.71 40.04 -3.92
N GLN A 682 -28.44 39.65 -3.95
CA GLN A 682 -27.42 40.35 -4.74
C GLN A 682 -27.49 39.96 -6.24
N THR A 683 -27.84 38.71 -6.54
CA THR A 683 -27.95 38.18 -7.90
C THR A 683 -29.17 38.72 -8.66
N VAL A 684 -30.34 38.76 -8.02
CA VAL A 684 -31.65 39.08 -8.62
C VAL A 684 -31.91 40.60 -8.71
N ARG A 685 -30.97 41.44 -8.25
CA ARG A 685 -31.16 42.90 -8.09
C ARG A 685 -31.22 43.68 -9.41
N VAL A 686 -32.41 43.66 -10.03
CA VAL A 686 -32.82 44.50 -11.16
C VAL A 686 -34.17 45.14 -10.78
N GLY A 687 -34.39 46.41 -11.12
CA GLY A 687 -35.71 47.05 -10.94
C GLY A 687 -35.96 47.77 -9.62
N SER A 688 -35.17 48.80 -9.32
CA SER A 688 -35.62 49.92 -8.46
C SER A 688 -35.17 51.27 -9.04
N ALA A 689 -35.00 51.33 -10.36
CA ALA A 689 -35.03 52.57 -11.12
C ALA A 689 -36.46 52.75 -11.64
N ASP A 690 -36.99 53.98 -11.55
CA ASP A 690 -38.27 54.34 -12.16
C ASP A 690 -38.17 54.18 -13.69
N PRO A 691 -39.11 53.52 -14.38
CA PRO A 691 -39.10 53.40 -15.85
C PRO A 691 -39.20 54.74 -16.61
N LYS A 692 -39.37 55.88 -15.91
CA LYS A 692 -39.25 57.24 -16.47
C LYS A 692 -37.87 57.90 -16.27
N ALA A 693 -36.92 57.26 -15.59
CA ALA A 693 -35.60 57.83 -15.35
C ALA A 693 -34.68 57.76 -16.58
N ASP A 694 -33.87 58.81 -16.79
CA ASP A 694 -32.85 58.87 -17.86
C ASP A 694 -31.89 57.65 -17.76
N PRO A 695 -31.62 56.92 -18.87
CA PRO A 695 -30.70 55.79 -18.87
C PRO A 695 -29.31 56.08 -18.28
N LYS A 696 -28.77 57.30 -18.43
CA LYS A 696 -27.49 57.70 -17.83
C LYS A 696 -27.59 57.91 -16.32
N ALA A 697 -28.73 58.39 -15.82
CA ALA A 697 -28.98 58.52 -14.38
C ALA A 697 -29.23 57.15 -13.72
N ALA A 698 -29.97 56.26 -14.39
CA ALA A 698 -30.21 54.89 -13.91
C ALA A 698 -28.90 54.09 -13.73
N ALA A 699 -27.96 54.23 -14.67
CA ALA A 699 -26.64 53.59 -14.59
C ALA A 699 -25.80 54.11 -13.39
N ALA A 700 -25.92 55.39 -13.04
CA ALA A 700 -25.14 56.02 -11.97
C ALA A 700 -25.62 55.66 -10.54
N ALA A 701 -26.88 55.25 -10.37
CA ALA A 701 -27.53 55.13 -9.06
C ALA A 701 -27.26 53.79 -8.32
N VAL A 702 -26.79 52.74 -9.00
CA VAL A 702 -26.76 51.37 -8.44
C VAL A 702 -25.51 51.09 -7.59
N LYS A 703 -25.40 51.73 -6.42
CA LYS A 703 -24.35 51.42 -5.44
C LYS A 703 -24.49 50.00 -4.91
N ARG A 704 -23.67 49.08 -5.43
CA ARG A 704 -23.66 47.66 -5.06
C ARG A 704 -23.26 47.49 -3.59
N LEU A 705 -24.21 47.06 -2.77
CA LEU A 705 -23.98 46.79 -1.34
C LEU A 705 -23.13 45.54 -1.15
N GLY A 706 -22.15 45.61 -0.25
CA GLY A 706 -21.36 44.45 0.17
C GLY A 706 -22.20 43.39 0.89
N PHE A 707 -21.61 42.22 1.15
CA PHE A 707 -22.28 41.10 1.83
C PHE A 707 -22.90 41.52 3.17
N LEU A 708 -22.10 42.09 4.09
CA LEU A 708 -22.55 42.52 5.41
C LEU A 708 -23.61 43.64 5.33
N GLN A 709 -23.44 44.60 4.43
CA GLN A 709 -24.42 45.68 4.20
C GLN A 709 -25.76 45.14 3.69
N THR A 710 -25.73 44.12 2.82
CA THR A 710 -26.95 43.46 2.33
C THR A 710 -27.61 42.65 3.44
N MET A 711 -26.85 41.92 4.24
CA MET A 711 -27.35 41.18 5.40
C MET A 711 -27.99 42.09 6.44
N GLN A 712 -27.32 43.20 6.81
CA GLN A 712 -27.87 44.22 7.70
C GLN A 712 -29.15 44.86 7.13
N LYS A 713 -29.22 45.09 5.81
CA LYS A 713 -30.43 45.61 5.17
C LYS A 713 -31.61 44.65 5.30
N ILE A 714 -31.41 43.34 5.05
CA ILE A 714 -32.46 42.31 5.22
C ILE A 714 -32.97 42.28 6.67
N VAL A 715 -32.06 42.24 7.65
CA VAL A 715 -32.44 42.17 9.08
C VAL A 715 -33.18 43.42 9.54
N ARG A 716 -32.86 44.61 9.01
CA ARG A 716 -33.54 45.88 9.33
C ARG A 716 -34.91 46.02 8.65
N GLU A 717 -35.07 45.52 7.41
CA GLU A 717 -36.31 45.72 6.63
C GLU A 717 -37.33 44.58 6.78
N GLU A 718 -36.90 43.35 7.07
CA GLU A 718 -37.76 42.16 7.16
C GLU A 718 -37.58 41.36 8.46
N GLY A 719 -36.71 41.81 9.37
CA GLY A 719 -36.41 41.12 10.63
C GLY A 719 -35.43 39.93 10.48
N PRO A 720 -34.89 39.40 11.60
CA PRO A 720 -33.88 38.35 11.57
C PRO A 720 -34.39 37.02 10.98
N LEU A 721 -35.67 36.67 11.20
CA LEU A 721 -36.28 35.46 10.66
C LEU A 721 -36.35 35.45 9.11
N ALA A 722 -36.23 36.61 8.46
CA ALA A 722 -36.15 36.67 7.01
C ALA A 722 -34.95 35.91 6.43
N LEU A 723 -33.89 35.69 7.22
CA LEU A 723 -32.71 34.91 6.84
C LEU A 723 -32.96 33.40 6.71
N TRP A 724 -34.12 32.90 7.16
CA TRP A 724 -34.56 31.49 7.02
C TRP A 724 -35.79 31.29 6.12
N LYS A 725 -36.20 32.32 5.36
CA LYS A 725 -37.15 32.14 4.24
C LYS A 725 -36.57 31.16 3.21
N GLY A 726 -37.39 30.29 2.64
CA GLY A 726 -36.92 29.25 1.71
C GLY A 726 -36.29 28.02 2.34
N LEU A 727 -36.22 27.92 3.68
CA LEU A 727 -35.65 26.75 4.34
C LEU A 727 -36.39 25.44 3.98
N GLY A 728 -37.72 25.46 3.91
CA GLY A 728 -38.54 24.30 3.51
C GLY A 728 -38.13 23.67 2.17
N PRO A 729 -38.24 24.37 1.03
CA PRO A 729 -37.78 23.82 -0.26
C PRO A 729 -36.27 23.58 -0.28
N ALA A 730 -35.46 24.36 0.45
CA ALA A 730 -34.02 24.10 0.56
C ALA A 730 -33.69 22.76 1.24
N LEU A 731 -34.46 22.34 2.24
CA LEU A 731 -34.31 21.03 2.89
C LEU A 731 -34.70 19.89 1.94
N VAL A 732 -35.72 20.05 1.09
CA VAL A 732 -36.05 19.05 0.06
C VAL A 732 -34.89 18.88 -0.94
N LEU A 733 -34.15 19.95 -1.27
CA LEU A 733 -32.97 19.87 -2.14
C LEU A 733 -31.81 19.03 -1.57
N VAL A 734 -31.79 18.72 -0.27
CA VAL A 734 -30.77 17.86 0.37
C VAL A 734 -30.80 16.43 -0.20
N ILE A 735 -31.91 15.99 -0.80
CA ILE A 735 -32.01 14.67 -1.46
C ILE A 735 -31.35 14.62 -2.86
N ASN A 736 -30.97 15.77 -3.44
CA ASN A 736 -30.42 15.84 -4.80
C ASN A 736 -29.17 14.94 -5.03
N PRO A 737 -28.18 14.84 -4.10
CA PRO A 737 -27.05 13.92 -4.25
C PRO A 737 -27.46 12.45 -4.18
N VAL A 738 -28.49 12.10 -3.40
CA VAL A 738 -29.01 10.73 -3.29
C VAL A 738 -29.66 10.31 -4.60
N LEU A 739 -30.55 11.16 -5.14
CA LEU A 739 -31.15 10.95 -6.48
C LEU A 739 -30.09 10.84 -7.58
N GLN A 740 -29.04 11.66 -7.51
CA GLN A 740 -27.91 11.60 -8.45
C GLN A 740 -27.14 10.27 -8.34
N TYR A 741 -26.85 9.80 -7.12
CA TYR A 741 -26.15 8.54 -6.91
C TYR A 741 -26.98 7.33 -7.34
N THR A 742 -28.27 7.28 -6.98
CA THR A 742 -29.18 6.21 -7.42
C THR A 742 -29.31 6.18 -8.95
N ALA A 743 -29.46 7.34 -9.61
CA ALA A 743 -29.48 7.41 -11.06
C ALA A 743 -28.15 6.94 -11.67
N PHE A 744 -27.01 7.34 -11.09
CA PHE A 744 -25.68 6.93 -11.56
C PHE A 744 -25.49 5.42 -11.48
N GLU A 745 -25.84 4.79 -10.35
CA GLU A 745 -25.76 3.34 -10.19
C GLU A 745 -26.67 2.60 -11.18
N GLN A 746 -27.90 3.06 -11.39
CA GLN A 746 -28.83 2.43 -12.35
C GLN A 746 -28.35 2.59 -13.79
N LEU A 747 -27.90 3.78 -14.21
CA LEU A 747 -27.34 4.01 -15.55
C LEU A 747 -26.05 3.21 -15.76
N LYS A 748 -25.15 3.17 -14.77
CA LYS A 748 -23.91 2.38 -14.80
C LYS A 748 -24.21 0.90 -14.99
N ASN A 749 -25.12 0.36 -14.16
CA ASN A 749 -25.52 -1.05 -14.22
C ASN A 749 -26.21 -1.38 -15.54
N TRP A 750 -27.04 -0.47 -16.08
CA TRP A 750 -27.63 -0.62 -17.41
C TRP A 750 -26.58 -0.63 -18.53
N VAL A 751 -25.65 0.33 -18.56
CA VAL A 751 -24.56 0.37 -19.56
C VAL A 751 -23.71 -0.90 -19.50
N VAL A 752 -23.31 -1.34 -18.31
CA VAL A 752 -22.53 -2.58 -18.12
C VAL A 752 -23.32 -3.79 -18.63
N LYS A 753 -24.60 -3.94 -18.24
CA LYS A 753 -25.44 -5.08 -18.63
C LYS A 753 -25.73 -5.09 -20.15
N SER A 754 -25.96 -3.92 -20.75
CA SER A 754 -26.18 -3.77 -22.20
C SER A 754 -24.91 -3.97 -23.04
N ARG A 755 -23.73 -3.59 -22.53
CA ARG A 755 -22.44 -3.91 -23.19
C ARG A 755 -22.11 -5.40 -23.05
N LEU A 756 -22.31 -5.98 -21.86
CA LEU A 756 -22.06 -7.40 -21.60
C LEU A 756 -22.93 -8.30 -22.50
N ALA A 757 -24.21 -7.95 -22.66
CA ALA A 757 -25.14 -8.64 -23.56
C ALA A 757 -24.79 -8.49 -25.07
N ARG A 758 -23.94 -7.54 -25.45
CA ARG A 758 -23.39 -7.40 -26.81
C ARG A 758 -22.00 -8.02 -26.97
N ALA A 759 -21.33 -8.37 -25.87
CA ALA A 759 -19.95 -8.83 -25.85
C ALA A 759 -19.81 -10.37 -25.81
N ASN A 760 -20.92 -11.13 -25.82
CA ASN A 760 -20.96 -12.60 -25.77
C ASN A 760 -19.99 -13.22 -24.74
N GLY A 761 -19.87 -12.62 -23.54
CA GLY A 761 -19.00 -13.07 -22.46
C GLY A 761 -17.70 -12.28 -22.27
N GLY A 762 -17.35 -11.36 -23.16
CA GLY A 762 -16.19 -10.48 -23.00
C GLY A 762 -16.28 -9.52 -21.81
N LYS A 763 -15.13 -9.23 -21.16
CA LYS A 763 -15.02 -8.23 -20.08
C LYS A 763 -15.42 -6.84 -20.60
N VAL A 764 -16.21 -6.10 -19.81
CA VAL A 764 -16.60 -4.72 -20.10
C VAL A 764 -15.96 -3.78 -19.07
N SER A 765 -15.03 -2.95 -19.51
CA SER A 765 -14.56 -1.79 -18.75
C SER A 765 -15.41 -0.54 -19.06
N LEU A 766 -15.42 0.41 -18.13
CA LEU A 766 -15.95 1.75 -18.33
C LEU A 766 -14.78 2.73 -18.44
N SER A 767 -14.79 3.54 -19.48
CA SER A 767 -13.79 4.57 -19.73
C SER A 767 -14.02 5.81 -18.86
N ASP A 768 -13.00 6.67 -18.76
CA ASP A 768 -13.10 7.96 -18.09
C ASP A 768 -14.23 8.84 -18.68
N TRP A 769 -14.48 8.73 -19.98
CA TRP A 769 -15.61 9.34 -20.67
C TRP A 769 -16.96 8.74 -20.30
N ASP A 770 -17.04 7.42 -20.11
CA ASP A 770 -18.26 6.77 -19.59
C ASP A 770 -18.58 7.31 -18.18
N PHE A 771 -17.57 7.41 -17.29
CA PHE A 771 -17.76 7.99 -15.97
C PHE A 771 -18.20 9.46 -16.02
N PHE A 772 -17.65 10.26 -16.94
CA PHE A 772 -18.11 11.63 -17.18
C PHE A 772 -19.58 11.69 -17.61
N TRP A 773 -19.97 10.93 -18.64
CA TRP A 773 -21.34 10.95 -19.16
C TRP A 773 -22.36 10.37 -18.18
N LEU A 774 -22.04 9.26 -17.51
CA LEU A 774 -22.86 8.69 -16.44
C LEU A 774 -23.07 9.72 -15.31
N GLY A 775 -22.02 10.41 -14.88
CA GLY A 775 -22.10 11.46 -13.87
C GLY A 775 -22.94 12.66 -14.31
N ALA A 776 -22.75 13.13 -15.55
CA ALA A 776 -23.46 14.26 -16.13
C ALA A 776 -24.95 13.97 -16.31
N LEU A 777 -25.32 12.84 -16.93
CA LEU A 777 -26.72 12.43 -17.15
C LEU A 777 -27.45 12.25 -15.81
N SER A 778 -26.80 11.65 -14.83
CA SER A 778 -27.37 11.46 -13.49
C SER A 778 -27.55 12.78 -12.74
N LYS A 779 -26.65 13.76 -12.96
CA LYS A 779 -26.83 15.12 -12.43
C LYS A 779 -27.98 15.85 -13.12
N LEU A 780 -28.13 15.71 -14.44
CA LEU A 780 -29.25 16.28 -15.20
C LEU A 780 -30.58 15.72 -14.71
N PHE A 781 -30.71 14.40 -14.54
CA PHE A 781 -31.90 13.75 -13.99
C PHE A 781 -32.25 14.28 -12.59
N ALA A 782 -31.31 14.22 -11.63
CA ALA A 782 -31.56 14.66 -10.26
C ALA A 782 -31.88 16.16 -10.17
N THR A 783 -31.20 16.98 -10.98
CA THR A 783 -31.44 18.43 -11.04
C THR A 783 -32.78 18.76 -11.68
N GLY A 784 -33.21 18.03 -12.72
CA GLY A 784 -34.53 18.18 -13.33
C GLY A 784 -35.66 17.84 -12.35
N LEU A 785 -35.59 16.66 -11.72
CA LEU A 785 -36.60 16.20 -10.75
C LEU A 785 -36.72 17.13 -9.52
N THR A 786 -35.61 17.77 -9.11
CA THR A 786 -35.60 18.72 -7.99
C THR A 786 -35.79 20.18 -8.40
N TYR A 787 -35.88 20.49 -9.70
CA TYR A 787 -35.91 21.87 -10.22
C TYR A 787 -37.08 22.72 -9.70
N PRO A 788 -38.32 22.21 -9.55
CA PRO A 788 -39.42 22.99 -8.96
C PRO A 788 -39.09 23.55 -7.57
N GLN A 789 -38.33 22.81 -6.76
CA GLN A 789 -37.89 23.26 -5.43
C GLN A 789 -36.80 24.33 -5.52
N ILE A 790 -35.97 24.32 -6.57
CA ILE A 790 -35.00 25.39 -6.86
C ILE A 790 -35.76 26.70 -7.19
N VAL A 791 -36.83 26.64 -7.97
CA VAL A 791 -37.66 27.82 -8.30
C VAL A 791 -38.37 28.38 -7.06
N ILE A 792 -39.06 27.53 -6.30
CA ILE A 792 -39.77 27.95 -5.06
C ILE A 792 -38.77 28.58 -4.06
N LYS A 793 -37.61 27.93 -3.84
CA LYS A 793 -36.52 28.46 -3.01
C LYS A 793 -36.06 29.84 -3.50
N SER A 794 -35.78 29.98 -4.80
CA SER A 794 -35.25 31.23 -5.38
C SER A 794 -36.22 32.40 -5.21
N ARG A 795 -37.52 32.17 -5.42
CA ARG A 795 -38.57 33.19 -5.22
C ARG A 795 -38.69 33.62 -3.76
N GLN A 796 -38.67 32.66 -2.82
CA GLN A 796 -38.72 32.93 -1.39
C GLN A 796 -37.44 33.64 -0.88
N HIS A 797 -36.26 33.27 -1.39
CA HIS A 797 -34.97 33.91 -1.08
C HIS A 797 -34.91 35.37 -1.56
N ALA A 798 -35.41 35.65 -2.76
CA ALA A 798 -35.45 37.00 -3.32
C ALA A 798 -36.38 37.97 -2.55
N GLY A 799 -37.25 37.46 -1.67
CA GLY A 799 -38.23 38.26 -0.93
C GLY A 799 -39.48 38.64 -1.75
N ALA A 800 -39.70 37.98 -2.89
CA ALA A 800 -40.66 38.39 -3.92
C ALA A 800 -42.14 38.07 -3.62
N SER A 801 -42.60 38.25 -2.38
CA SER A 801 -44.04 38.39 -2.04
C SER A 801 -44.27 38.83 -0.59
N LYS A 802 -44.90 39.99 -0.39
CA LYS A 802 -45.67 40.25 0.84
C LYS A 802 -46.91 39.35 0.79
N GLY A 803 -46.95 38.32 1.64
CA GLY A 803 -47.99 37.27 1.61
C GLY A 803 -47.54 35.92 1.03
N ALA A 804 -46.24 35.70 0.79
CA ALA A 804 -45.71 34.40 0.37
C ALA A 804 -46.13 33.29 1.35
N SER A 805 -46.73 32.20 0.86
CA SER A 805 -47.02 31.06 1.73
C SER A 805 -45.72 30.39 2.19
N THR A 806 -45.65 30.05 3.49
CA THR A 806 -44.50 29.35 4.09
C THR A 806 -44.47 27.86 3.77
N ASN A 807 -45.60 27.28 3.36
CA ASN A 807 -45.73 25.87 3.00
C ASN A 807 -45.38 25.65 1.52
N ILE A 808 -44.59 24.60 1.25
CA ILE A 808 -44.11 24.22 -0.09
C ILE A 808 -45.27 23.91 -1.03
N TRP A 809 -46.31 23.22 -0.55
CA TRP A 809 -47.43 22.77 -1.37
C TRP A 809 -48.25 23.94 -1.90
N THR A 810 -48.61 24.89 -1.03
CA THR A 810 -49.33 26.11 -1.44
C THR A 810 -48.49 26.99 -2.36
N ALA A 811 -47.18 27.13 -2.11
CA ALA A 811 -46.29 27.86 -3.02
C ALA A 811 -46.17 27.20 -4.40
N MET A 812 -46.13 25.86 -4.47
CA MET A 812 -46.13 25.12 -5.74
C MET A 812 -47.46 25.28 -6.48
N THR A 813 -48.59 25.15 -5.78
CA THR A 813 -49.93 25.36 -6.35
C THR A 813 -50.13 26.79 -6.85
N GLU A 814 -49.65 27.81 -6.10
CA GLU A 814 -49.72 29.22 -6.49
C GLU A 814 -48.95 29.51 -7.78
N ILE A 815 -47.78 28.88 -7.99
CA ILE A 815 -47.03 28.97 -9.26
C ILE A 815 -47.79 28.26 -10.38
N VAL A 816 -48.27 27.03 -10.17
CA VAL A 816 -49.00 26.27 -11.21
C VAL A 816 -50.30 26.96 -11.62
N GLN A 817 -51.02 27.60 -10.68
CA GLN A 817 -52.26 28.34 -10.98
C GLN A 817 -52.02 29.66 -11.74
N ARG A 818 -50.85 30.30 -11.58
CA ARG A 818 -50.55 31.60 -12.23
C ARG A 818 -49.73 31.48 -13.51
N GLU A 819 -48.80 30.52 -13.56
CA GLU A 819 -47.77 30.39 -14.59
C GLU A 819 -47.79 29.01 -15.29
N GLY A 820 -48.72 28.14 -14.91
CA GLY A 820 -48.76 26.75 -15.37
C GLY A 820 -47.56 25.92 -14.87
N ILE A 821 -47.45 24.70 -15.39
CA ILE A 821 -46.33 23.80 -15.06
C ILE A 821 -44.99 24.40 -15.52
N ALA A 822 -44.97 25.17 -16.61
CA ALA A 822 -43.77 25.86 -17.11
C ALA A 822 -43.17 26.85 -16.07
N GLY A 823 -44.01 27.49 -15.24
CA GLY A 823 -43.55 28.36 -14.15
C GLY A 823 -42.60 27.67 -13.17
N LEU A 824 -42.79 26.37 -12.93
CA LEU A 824 -41.90 25.55 -12.07
C LEU A 824 -40.56 25.20 -12.73
N TYR A 825 -40.37 25.49 -14.02
CA TYR A 825 -39.19 25.12 -14.80
C TYR A 825 -38.44 26.31 -15.44
N ARG A 826 -38.90 27.55 -15.21
CA ARG A 826 -38.21 28.77 -15.69
C ARG A 826 -36.72 28.77 -15.35
N GLY A 827 -35.87 29.01 -16.35
CA GLY A 827 -34.41 29.05 -16.24
C GLY A 827 -33.70 27.70 -16.33
N ILE A 828 -34.41 26.57 -16.46
CA ILE A 828 -33.81 25.22 -16.36
C ILE A 828 -32.69 24.99 -17.39
N ALA A 829 -32.84 25.46 -18.63
CA ALA A 829 -31.83 25.30 -19.67
C ALA A 829 -30.45 25.86 -19.25
N SER A 830 -30.45 27.03 -18.62
CA SER A 830 -29.22 27.66 -18.10
C SER A 830 -28.62 26.83 -16.96
N LYS A 831 -29.45 26.27 -16.08
CA LYS A 831 -29.00 25.47 -14.93
C LYS A 831 -28.49 24.08 -15.30
N LEU A 832 -29.08 23.44 -16.31
CA LEU A 832 -28.61 22.16 -16.84
C LEU A 832 -27.28 22.34 -17.58
N LEU A 833 -27.15 23.37 -18.43
CA LEU A 833 -25.88 23.72 -19.08
C LEU A 833 -24.79 24.04 -18.04
N GLN A 834 -25.10 24.83 -17.01
CA GLN A 834 -24.20 25.11 -15.89
C GLN A 834 -23.71 23.83 -15.20
N SER A 835 -24.60 22.85 -15.00
CA SER A 835 -24.29 21.58 -14.34
C SER A 835 -23.34 20.72 -15.17
N VAL A 836 -23.55 20.64 -16.49
CA VAL A 836 -22.66 19.90 -17.42
C VAL A 836 -21.30 20.59 -17.53
N LEU A 837 -21.26 21.91 -17.70
CA LEU A 837 -20.00 22.66 -17.79
C LEU A 837 -19.20 22.59 -16.48
N THR A 838 -19.85 22.63 -15.32
CA THR A 838 -19.18 22.46 -14.03
C THR A 838 -18.57 21.06 -13.91
N ALA A 839 -19.28 20.01 -14.33
CA ALA A 839 -18.74 18.65 -14.35
C ALA A 839 -17.56 18.52 -15.33
N ALA A 840 -17.64 19.13 -16.51
CA ALA A 840 -16.57 19.10 -17.51
C ALA A 840 -15.31 19.85 -17.05
N ILE A 841 -15.48 21.02 -16.44
CA ILE A 841 -14.37 21.80 -15.86
C ILE A 841 -13.72 21.02 -14.71
N LEU A 842 -14.50 20.48 -13.76
CA LEU A 842 -13.96 19.69 -12.65
C LEU A 842 -13.22 18.43 -13.14
N PHE A 843 -13.74 17.75 -14.16
CA PHE A 843 -13.08 16.61 -14.79
C PHE A 843 -11.74 17.02 -15.46
N ALA A 844 -11.75 18.04 -16.32
CA ALA A 844 -10.57 18.48 -17.08
C ALA A 844 -9.50 19.20 -16.24
N SER A 845 -9.86 19.73 -15.06
CA SER A 845 -8.96 20.47 -14.17
C SER A 845 -8.49 19.68 -12.94
N LYS A 846 -9.07 18.51 -12.65
CA LYS A 846 -8.84 17.70 -11.44
C LYS A 846 -7.37 17.65 -11.02
N GLU A 847 -6.51 17.22 -11.94
CA GLU A 847 -5.07 17.01 -11.72
C GLU A 847 -4.31 18.32 -11.53
N ARG A 848 -4.56 19.31 -12.39
CA ARG A 848 -3.91 20.63 -12.31
C ARG A 848 -4.29 21.39 -11.04
N VAL A 849 -5.56 21.34 -10.64
CA VAL A 849 -6.05 21.96 -9.39
C VAL A 849 -5.44 21.28 -8.18
N PHE A 850 -5.32 19.95 -8.17
CA PHE A 850 -4.65 19.23 -7.08
C PHE A 850 -3.19 19.66 -6.93
N ASN A 851 -2.42 19.63 -8.03
CA ASN A 851 -0.99 19.98 -8.01
C ASN A 851 -0.75 21.45 -7.61
N ILE A 852 -1.56 22.39 -8.12
CA ILE A 852 -1.49 23.81 -7.73
C ILE A 852 -1.88 24.01 -6.25
N THR A 853 -2.89 23.29 -5.75
CA THR A 853 -3.33 23.43 -4.36
C THR A 853 -2.30 22.86 -3.38
N LYS A 854 -1.66 21.74 -3.71
CA LYS A 854 -0.55 21.17 -2.93
C LYS A 854 0.63 22.17 -2.84
N ALA A 855 1.00 22.79 -3.95
CA ALA A 855 2.06 23.81 -3.98
C ALA A 855 1.72 25.10 -3.17
N LEU A 856 0.44 25.49 -3.09
CA LEU A 856 0.01 26.69 -2.37
C LEU A 856 -0.20 26.48 -0.86
N ILE A 857 -0.48 25.24 -0.41
CA ILE A 857 -0.76 24.95 1.01
C ILE A 857 0.48 24.51 1.79
N ALA A 858 1.43 23.81 1.15
CA ALA A 858 2.66 23.37 1.82
C ALA A 858 3.42 24.48 2.58
N PRO A 859 3.55 25.74 2.07
CA PRO A 859 4.19 26.82 2.83
C PRO A 859 3.37 27.33 4.04
N VAL A 860 2.05 27.08 4.05
CA VAL A 860 1.13 27.56 5.10
C VAL A 860 1.05 26.56 6.25
N ALA A 861 1.06 25.25 5.95
CA ALA A 861 1.16 24.20 6.97
C ALA A 861 2.47 24.33 7.77
N ALA A 862 3.60 24.54 7.09
CA ALA A 862 4.91 24.77 7.69
C ALA A 862 5.02 26.04 8.57
N ALA A 863 4.01 26.92 8.56
CA ALA A 863 3.98 28.17 9.33
C ALA A 863 3.09 28.10 10.59
N ALA A 864 2.51 26.94 10.91
CA ALA A 864 1.71 26.76 12.12
C ALA A 864 2.62 26.84 13.38
N PRO A 865 2.39 27.77 14.33
CA PRO A 865 3.25 27.90 15.49
C PRO A 865 3.05 26.73 16.45
N VAL A 866 4.13 25.99 16.71
CA VAL A 866 4.22 25.02 17.81
C VAL A 866 3.88 25.73 19.11
N LYS A 867 2.87 25.22 19.83
CA LYS A 867 2.63 25.62 21.22
C LYS A 867 3.54 24.78 22.13
N ASN A 868 4.35 25.50 22.91
CA ASN A 868 5.11 24.96 24.04
C ASN A 868 4.19 24.29 25.07
#